data_AF-A0A9D6TJE1-F1
#
_entry.id   AF-A0A9D6TJE1-F1
#
_cell.length_a   1.000
_cell.length_b   1.000
_cell.length_c   1.000
_cell.angle_alpha   90.00
_cell.angle_beta   90.00
_cell.angle_gamma   90.00
#
_symmetry.space_group_name_H-M   'P 1'
#
loop_
_entity.id
_entity.type
_entity.pdbx_description
1 polymer ?
#
loop_
_entity_poly.entity_id
_entity_poly.type
_entity_poly.pdbx_seq_one_letter_code
_entity_poly.pdbx_strand_id
1 'polypeptide(L)'
;MGDPTEAALVVAAAKAGLNGRAARLDLIPFESDRQYMATLHAGEVDNVIYVKGSPERMFQMCQTQFDGNGVQALDLPAIAAKAAEMAGQALRVLAMARKRVPREQTVLSEQDLQGLMFLGLQGMIDPPREEAIAAVADCKQAGVRAVMITGDHGRTAQAIAGQLGMAADRVLTGEQLATMSDEQLREEVEHVSVFARVAPEHKYRIATQLQQRGHIVAMTGDGVNDAPALKAANIGIAMGITGTEVSKEASSMVLADDNFATIVKAVEEGRNAWNNIEKAILYTLPTNGGQALLIGGAVLAAPFVSLFNEALPLAPVHILWINMADSVLLTLPLIMEPKEAGLLRQPPRNPREKIVNRLFVRRVGLVSLMMALWGFLVYYVFGASALASGAKDTGLIVQAQTAAFMSVIWVHLGYLFTARRIHASAFTFSPFSNPWILLGAGLTLLCQAAITYVPFLQDLFRTAAFPAAWWWLIIAGFIPGFFAVEFEKWWFRRTAETSTLDRIRHHEFPPWAPNRHPGPLPMKVTVFSSKPHDVAFFDRLNAGRHQLDFLPERLTPRTAPLARGAPAVCVFVHDEVSRAALDVLAEAGVKLIALRCAGFNNVDLRAASDLGIAVVRVPAYSPHAVAEHAAGLILTLNRKYHRAYARIRERNFSLDGLMGFDLHGRTVGVLGTGKIGLCFARIMHGFGCKVVACDTCVSEEAARTGIAYVPWETLLEVSDIISLQCPLTPQTRHIITAASIARMKPGVMLINTSRGGLIDTPAVVEAVKSGQIGALGLDVYEEEEGVFYEDLSEHPLNDDVLVQLLMLPNVVITSHQAFFTRDAVLSIAQTTLENLTEFQAQGVCTHAVKLP
;
A
#
# COMPACT_ATOMS: atom_id res chain seq x y z
N MET A 1 -11.40 42.75 8.98
CA MET A 1 -10.24 41.93 9.40
C MET A 1 -10.56 41.32 10.75
N GLY A 2 -10.47 40.00 10.87
CA GLY A 2 -10.88 39.22 12.06
C GLY A 2 -11.48 37.86 11.65
N ASP A 3 -11.88 37.06 12.65
CA ASP A 3 -12.59 35.78 12.46
C ASP A 3 -13.90 36.00 11.67
N PRO A 4 -14.20 35.20 10.62
CA PRO A 4 -15.46 35.25 9.87
C PRO A 4 -16.72 35.30 10.76
N THR A 5 -16.69 34.59 11.90
CA THR A 5 -17.79 34.55 12.88
C THR A 5 -18.07 35.94 13.47
N GLU A 6 -17.03 36.68 13.86
CA GLU A 6 -17.17 38.03 14.40
C GLU A 6 -17.54 39.04 13.33
N ALA A 7 -16.99 38.88 12.12
CA ALA A 7 -17.36 39.71 10.98
C ALA A 7 -18.85 39.59 10.66
N ALA A 8 -19.41 38.38 10.69
CA ALA A 8 -20.84 38.14 10.51
C ALA A 8 -21.68 38.87 11.57
N LEU A 9 -21.25 38.88 12.85
CA LEU A 9 -21.94 39.61 13.92
C LEU A 9 -21.91 41.13 13.71
N VAL A 10 -20.78 41.69 13.27
CA VAL A 10 -20.67 43.12 12.97
C VAL A 10 -21.59 43.50 11.80
N VAL A 11 -21.65 42.68 10.75
CA VAL A 11 -22.56 42.89 9.62
C VAL A 11 -24.03 42.79 10.07
N ALA A 12 -24.36 41.83 10.94
CA ALA A 12 -25.71 41.69 11.49
C ALA A 12 -26.11 42.93 12.33
N ALA A 13 -25.21 43.44 13.18
CA ALA A 13 -25.44 44.65 13.96
C ALA A 13 -25.65 45.89 13.07
N ALA A 14 -24.81 46.06 12.03
CA ALA A 14 -24.96 47.16 11.07
C ALA A 14 -26.29 47.09 10.31
N LYS A 15 -26.73 45.89 9.90
CA LYS A 15 -28.06 45.67 9.29
C LYS A 15 -29.21 46.01 10.23
N ALA A 16 -29.02 45.86 11.54
CA ALA A 16 -29.97 46.24 12.57
C ALA A 16 -29.90 47.75 12.95
N GLY A 17 -29.03 48.54 12.30
CA GLY A 17 -28.86 49.96 12.58
C GLY A 17 -27.99 50.28 13.80
N LEU A 18 -27.27 49.31 14.36
CA LEU A 18 -26.41 49.47 15.53
C LEU A 18 -24.96 49.74 15.09
N ASN A 19 -24.53 51.00 15.20
CA ASN A 19 -23.19 51.45 14.77
C ASN A 19 -22.29 51.94 15.93
N GLY A 20 -22.78 51.94 17.17
CA GLY A 20 -22.05 52.43 18.33
C GLY A 20 -20.96 51.47 18.82
N ARG A 21 -19.84 52.02 19.30
CA ARG A 21 -18.80 51.26 20.02
C ARG A 21 -18.78 51.70 21.48
N ALA A 22 -19.00 50.76 22.40
CA ALA A 22 -18.77 50.98 23.82
C ALA A 22 -17.26 50.93 24.13
N ALA A 23 -16.82 51.74 25.09
CA ALA A 23 -15.42 51.75 25.52
C ALA A 23 -15.11 50.46 26.29
N ARG A 24 -14.31 49.58 25.66
CA ARG A 24 -13.86 48.31 26.25
C ARG A 24 -12.72 48.56 27.24
N LEU A 25 -12.90 48.13 28.48
CA LEU A 25 -11.93 48.24 29.58
C LEU A 25 -11.00 47.02 29.64
N ASP A 26 -11.55 45.81 29.51
CA ASP A 26 -10.79 44.56 29.61
C ASP A 26 -11.42 43.43 28.76
N LEU A 27 -10.68 42.36 28.53
CA LEU A 27 -11.02 41.25 27.63
C LEU A 27 -10.48 39.91 28.15
N ILE A 28 -11.35 38.90 28.18
CA ILE A 28 -10.94 37.49 28.15
C ILE A 28 -11.11 37.01 26.70
N PRO A 29 -10.00 36.73 25.98
CA PRO A 29 -10.06 36.27 24.59
C PRO A 29 -10.70 34.89 24.48
N PHE A 30 -11.16 34.54 23.28
CA PHE A 30 -11.66 33.21 23.01
C PHE A 30 -10.52 32.19 23.01
N GLU A 31 -10.70 31.10 23.76
CA GLU A 31 -9.88 29.89 23.69
C GLU A 31 -10.78 28.68 23.44
N SER A 32 -10.31 27.73 22.63
CA SER A 32 -11.11 26.59 22.13
C SER A 32 -11.58 25.63 23.24
N ASP A 33 -10.81 25.52 24.32
CA ASP A 33 -11.14 24.76 25.52
C ASP A 33 -12.23 25.46 26.36
N ARG A 34 -12.21 26.79 26.42
CA ARG A 34 -13.20 27.60 27.16
C ARG A 34 -14.51 27.77 26.41
N GLN A 35 -14.47 27.90 25.08
CA GLN A 35 -15.63 28.07 24.20
C GLN A 35 -16.45 29.36 24.40
N TYR A 36 -15.89 30.39 25.03
CA TYR A 36 -16.52 31.70 25.19
C TYR A 36 -15.50 32.84 25.06
N MET A 37 -15.99 34.05 24.84
CA MET A 37 -15.25 35.31 24.90
C MET A 37 -16.03 36.28 25.78
N ALA A 38 -15.34 36.99 26.67
CA ALA A 38 -15.94 37.97 27.57
C ALA A 38 -15.25 39.32 27.46
N THR A 39 -16.04 40.40 27.49
CA THR A 39 -15.52 41.78 27.41
C THR A 39 -16.16 42.66 28.46
N LEU A 40 -15.36 43.48 29.13
CA LEU A 40 -15.80 44.46 30.11
C LEU A 40 -15.87 45.84 29.47
N HIS A 41 -16.97 46.56 29.66
CA HIS A 41 -17.20 47.88 29.06
C HIS A 41 -17.61 48.90 30.11
N ALA A 42 -17.15 50.14 29.93
CA ALA A 42 -17.54 51.26 30.76
C ALA A 42 -19.00 51.63 30.54
N GLY A 43 -19.79 51.76 31.62
CA GLY A 43 -21.16 52.23 31.57
C GLY A 43 -21.37 53.56 32.34
N GLU A 44 -22.56 54.14 32.23
CA GLU A 44 -22.87 55.43 32.85
C GLU A 44 -23.05 55.36 34.37
N VAL A 45 -23.55 54.23 34.89
CA VAL A 45 -23.78 53.98 36.33
C VAL A 45 -22.98 52.78 36.79
N ASP A 46 -23.22 51.62 36.18
CA ASP A 46 -22.48 50.37 36.39
C ASP A 46 -21.66 50.02 35.14
N ASN A 47 -20.54 49.32 35.31
CA ASN A 47 -19.84 48.70 34.17
C ASN A 47 -20.59 47.43 33.74
N VAL A 48 -20.39 47.01 32.49
CA VAL A 48 -21.11 45.86 31.90
C VAL A 48 -20.15 44.86 31.30
N ILE A 49 -20.31 43.60 31.69
CA ILE A 49 -19.66 42.46 31.07
C ILE A 49 -20.59 41.91 29.99
N TYR A 50 -20.09 41.74 28.77
CA TYR A 50 -20.76 41.01 27.70
C TYR A 50 -20.01 39.72 27.40
N VAL A 51 -20.74 38.63 27.30
CA VAL A 51 -20.19 37.30 27.02
C VAL A 51 -20.89 36.72 25.79
N LYS A 52 -20.11 36.19 24.86
CA LYS A 52 -20.59 35.38 23.74
C LYS A 52 -19.89 34.04 23.74
N GLY A 53 -20.58 32.96 23.41
CA GLY A 53 -19.98 31.63 23.41
C GLY A 53 -20.92 30.54 22.92
N SER A 54 -20.49 29.29 23.09
CA SER A 54 -21.35 28.13 22.82
C SER A 54 -22.59 28.12 23.74
N PRO A 55 -23.76 27.68 23.25
CA PRO A 55 -24.96 27.57 24.08
C PRO A 55 -24.71 26.75 25.35
N GLU A 56 -24.00 25.62 25.23
CA GLU A 56 -23.75 24.70 26.34
C GLU A 56 -22.95 25.38 27.45
N ARG A 57 -21.95 26.19 27.10
CA ARG A 57 -21.14 26.91 28.08
C ARG A 57 -21.92 28.04 28.73
N MET A 58 -22.75 28.74 27.94
CA MET A 58 -23.57 29.84 28.45
C MET A 58 -24.62 29.36 29.45
N PHE A 59 -25.19 28.17 29.25
CA PHE A 59 -26.16 27.55 30.15
C PHE A 59 -25.61 27.31 31.56
N GLN A 60 -24.30 27.09 31.68
CA GLN A 60 -23.64 26.90 32.98
C GLN A 60 -23.36 28.22 33.71
N MET A 61 -23.34 29.35 32.99
CA MET A 61 -22.96 30.66 33.53
C MET A 61 -24.16 31.56 33.82
N CYS A 62 -25.31 31.32 33.16
CA CYS A 62 -26.51 32.14 33.30
C CYS A 62 -27.43 31.67 34.42
N GLN A 63 -28.03 32.61 35.15
CA GLN A 63 -29.04 32.34 36.19
C GLN A 63 -30.39 33.03 35.89
N THR A 64 -30.36 34.11 35.12
CA THR A 64 -31.54 34.90 34.75
C THR A 64 -31.59 35.10 33.24
N GLN A 65 -32.74 35.50 32.72
CA GLN A 65 -32.91 35.87 31.31
C GLN A 65 -33.64 37.21 31.16
N PHE A 66 -33.43 37.86 30.04
CA PHE A 66 -34.16 39.07 29.67
C PHE A 66 -35.25 38.72 28.63
N ASP A 67 -36.51 39.00 28.95
CA ASP A 67 -37.67 38.68 28.09
C ASP A 67 -38.12 39.86 27.20
N GLY A 68 -37.40 40.99 27.26
CA GLY A 68 -37.74 42.24 26.57
C GLY A 68 -38.44 43.26 27.47
N ASN A 69 -39.12 42.83 28.53
CA ASN A 69 -39.87 43.67 29.48
C ASN A 69 -39.26 43.68 30.89
N GLY A 70 -38.42 42.71 31.24
CA GLY A 70 -37.80 42.60 32.56
C GLY A 70 -36.83 41.43 32.71
N VAL A 71 -36.36 41.24 33.94
CA VAL A 71 -35.49 40.12 34.33
C VAL A 71 -36.34 38.99 34.87
N GLN A 72 -36.20 37.80 34.33
CA GLN A 72 -36.89 36.59 34.79
C GLN A 72 -35.89 35.47 35.14
N ALA A 73 -36.38 34.43 35.81
CA ALA A 73 -35.62 33.20 35.99
C ALA A 73 -35.33 32.54 34.62
N LEU A 74 -34.17 31.89 34.49
CA LEU A 74 -33.76 31.25 33.24
C LEU A 74 -34.65 30.04 32.91
N ASP A 75 -35.34 30.08 31.77
CA ASP A 75 -36.05 28.93 31.19
C ASP A 75 -35.09 28.14 30.28
N LEU A 76 -34.21 27.38 30.93
CA LEU A 76 -33.21 26.59 30.25
C LEU A 76 -33.80 25.58 29.24
N PRO A 77 -34.89 24.84 29.55
CA PRO A 77 -35.52 23.92 28.59
C PRO A 77 -35.95 24.61 27.30
N ALA A 78 -36.61 25.78 27.37
CA ALA A 78 -37.08 26.49 26.19
C ALA A 78 -35.91 27.01 25.32
N ILE A 79 -34.89 27.60 25.96
CA ILE A 79 -33.72 28.13 25.25
C ILE A 79 -32.93 26.99 24.58
N ALA A 80 -32.72 25.87 25.29
CA ALA A 80 -32.03 24.70 24.76
C ALA A 80 -32.78 24.09 23.57
N ALA A 81 -34.12 24.03 23.64
CA ALA A 81 -34.95 23.58 22.52
C ALA A 81 -34.80 24.49 21.29
N LYS A 82 -34.79 25.82 21.48
CA LYS A 82 -34.62 26.76 20.36
C LYS A 82 -33.21 26.72 19.76
N ALA A 83 -32.18 26.58 20.59
CA ALA A 83 -30.81 26.38 20.12
C ALA A 83 -30.69 25.10 19.28
N ALA A 84 -31.35 24.01 19.71
CA ALA A 84 -31.40 22.75 18.97
C ALA A 84 -32.13 22.89 17.62
N GLU A 85 -33.24 23.62 17.57
CA GLU A 85 -33.97 23.91 16.33
C GLU A 85 -33.10 24.68 15.33
N MET A 86 -32.42 25.74 15.79
CA MET A 86 -31.51 26.53 14.95
C MET A 86 -30.34 25.69 14.44
N ALA A 87 -29.74 24.85 15.29
CA ALA A 87 -28.69 23.92 14.87
C ALA A 87 -29.20 22.91 13.83
N GLY A 88 -30.45 22.45 13.94
CA GLY A 88 -31.11 21.58 12.95
C GLY A 88 -31.32 22.25 11.59
N GLN A 89 -31.38 23.58 11.55
CA GLN A 89 -31.39 24.39 10.32
C GLN A 89 -29.98 24.65 9.76
N ALA A 90 -28.96 23.92 10.24
CA ALA A 90 -27.56 24.11 9.90
C ALA A 90 -26.97 25.48 10.31
N LEU A 91 -27.61 26.18 11.25
CA LEU A 91 -27.06 27.42 11.80
C LEU A 91 -25.98 27.08 12.84
N ARG A 92 -24.84 27.76 12.75
CA ARG A 92 -23.89 27.94 13.86
C ARG A 92 -24.51 28.90 14.87
N VAL A 93 -24.81 28.40 16.06
CA VAL A 93 -25.53 29.13 17.11
C VAL A 93 -24.55 29.67 18.15
N LEU A 94 -24.66 30.95 18.47
CA LEU A 94 -23.97 31.61 19.58
C LEU A 94 -24.99 32.09 20.61
N ALA A 95 -24.69 31.85 21.89
CA ALA A 95 -25.44 32.43 22.98
C ALA A 95 -24.81 33.74 23.43
N MET A 96 -25.64 34.72 23.79
CA MET A 96 -25.24 36.05 24.25
C MET A 96 -25.75 36.28 25.66
N ALA A 97 -24.90 36.78 26.54
CA ALA A 97 -25.26 37.11 27.92
C ALA A 97 -24.58 38.39 28.39
N ARG A 98 -25.10 38.99 29.47
CA ARG A 98 -24.50 40.15 30.12
C ARG A 98 -24.55 40.07 31.64
N LYS A 99 -23.72 40.86 32.32
CA LYS A 99 -23.81 41.12 33.75
C LYS A 99 -23.39 42.55 34.06
N ARG A 100 -24.09 43.19 35.00
CA ARG A 100 -23.71 44.51 35.51
C ARG A 100 -22.78 44.31 36.71
N VAL A 101 -21.73 45.12 36.78
CA VAL A 101 -20.73 45.09 37.85
C VAL A 101 -20.45 46.51 38.34
N PRO A 102 -20.01 46.69 39.60
CA PRO A 102 -19.70 48.01 40.14
C PRO A 102 -18.72 48.78 39.26
N ARG A 103 -18.86 50.10 39.23
CA ARG A 103 -18.07 50.96 38.36
C ARG A 103 -16.56 50.93 38.68
N GLU A 104 -16.20 50.61 39.91
CA GLU A 104 -14.79 50.48 40.32
C GLU A 104 -14.12 49.25 39.70
N GLN A 105 -14.89 48.25 39.25
CA GLN A 105 -14.34 47.05 38.62
C GLN A 105 -13.89 47.36 37.19
N THR A 106 -12.58 47.37 36.99
CA THR A 106 -11.92 47.64 35.70
C THR A 106 -11.16 46.44 35.14
N VAL A 107 -11.03 45.36 35.92
CA VAL A 107 -10.36 44.11 35.54
C VAL A 107 -11.37 42.97 35.47
N LEU A 108 -11.23 42.11 34.47
CA LEU A 108 -12.11 40.99 34.20
C LEU A 108 -11.41 39.66 34.53
N SER A 109 -12.01 38.88 35.42
CA SER A 109 -11.55 37.54 35.78
C SER A 109 -12.64 36.49 35.53
N GLU A 110 -12.27 35.21 35.50
CA GLU A 110 -13.26 34.13 35.28
C GLU A 110 -14.29 34.00 36.40
N GLN A 111 -13.95 34.41 37.61
CA GLN A 111 -14.86 34.39 38.76
C GLN A 111 -16.04 35.35 38.56
N ASP A 112 -15.85 36.41 37.77
CA ASP A 112 -16.86 37.42 37.48
C ASP A 112 -17.97 36.91 36.55
N LEU A 113 -17.73 35.79 35.85
CA LEU A 113 -18.60 35.23 34.83
C LEU A 113 -19.72 34.33 35.37
N GLN A 114 -19.84 34.19 36.70
CA GLN A 114 -20.96 33.48 37.33
C GLN A 114 -22.18 34.39 37.52
N GLY A 115 -23.38 33.85 37.30
CA GLY A 115 -24.63 34.59 37.51
C GLY A 115 -24.94 35.60 36.40
N LEU A 116 -24.62 35.27 35.16
CA LEU A 116 -24.95 36.10 33.99
C LEU A 116 -26.45 36.12 33.72
N MET A 117 -26.89 37.15 33.01
CA MET A 117 -28.22 37.29 32.44
C MET A 117 -28.18 36.96 30.95
N PHE A 118 -28.91 35.92 30.55
CA PHE A 118 -29.07 35.52 29.16
C PHE A 118 -29.86 36.56 28.36
N LEU A 119 -29.39 36.88 27.15
CA LEU A 119 -30.02 37.87 26.27
C LEU A 119 -30.67 37.26 25.04
N GLY A 120 -30.06 36.21 24.46
CA GLY A 120 -30.58 35.61 23.24
C GLY A 120 -29.59 34.72 22.51
N LEU A 121 -30.08 34.09 21.44
CA LEU A 121 -29.30 33.27 20.53
C LEU A 121 -29.13 34.01 19.19
N GLN A 122 -27.96 33.88 18.59
CA GLN A 122 -27.68 34.35 17.24
C GLN A 122 -27.27 33.16 16.38
N GLY A 123 -27.98 32.95 15.27
CA GLY A 123 -27.64 31.97 14.25
C GLY A 123 -26.92 32.61 13.08
N MET A 124 -25.95 31.89 12.52
CA MET A 124 -25.30 32.20 11.25
C MET A 124 -25.05 30.92 10.48
N ILE A 125 -25.00 30.97 9.16
CA ILE A 125 -24.77 29.79 8.32
C ILE A 125 -23.64 30.06 7.34
N ASP A 126 -22.82 29.04 7.10
CA ASP A 126 -21.96 28.97 5.93
C ASP A 126 -22.65 28.05 4.91
N PRO A 127 -23.38 28.61 3.93
CA PRO A 127 -24.21 27.79 3.05
C PRO A 127 -23.35 26.96 2.10
N PRO A 128 -23.73 25.70 1.82
CA PRO A 128 -23.02 24.89 0.83
C PRO A 128 -23.13 25.54 -0.55
N ARG A 129 -22.02 25.51 -1.31
CA ARG A 129 -21.98 26.02 -2.68
C ARG A 129 -22.81 25.13 -3.60
N GLU A 130 -23.51 25.71 -4.57
CA GLU A 130 -24.30 24.95 -5.56
C GLU A 130 -23.46 23.90 -6.30
N GLU A 131 -22.21 24.25 -6.62
CA GLU A 131 -21.24 23.37 -7.28
C GLU A 131 -20.89 22.15 -6.41
N ALA A 132 -20.85 22.30 -5.08
CA ALA A 132 -20.57 21.21 -4.16
C ALA A 132 -21.73 20.21 -4.09
N ILE A 133 -22.98 20.70 -4.15
CA ILE A 133 -24.17 19.85 -4.22
C ILE A 133 -24.15 19.00 -5.50
N ALA A 134 -23.89 19.64 -6.64
CA ALA A 134 -23.77 18.94 -7.93
C ALA A 134 -22.64 17.90 -7.91
N ALA A 135 -21.47 18.27 -7.39
CA ALA A 135 -20.32 17.38 -7.32
C ALA A 135 -20.55 16.14 -6.43
N VAL A 136 -21.24 16.28 -5.29
CA VAL A 136 -21.61 15.12 -4.45
C VAL A 136 -22.58 14.19 -5.18
N ALA A 137 -23.53 14.74 -5.93
CA ALA A 137 -24.43 13.96 -6.78
C ALA A 137 -23.66 13.20 -7.88
N ASP A 138 -22.71 13.86 -8.54
CA ASP A 138 -21.87 13.24 -9.57
C ASP A 138 -20.95 12.16 -8.99
N CYS A 139 -20.36 12.38 -7.81
CA CYS A 139 -19.62 11.36 -7.07
C CYS A 139 -20.48 10.11 -6.84
N LYS A 140 -21.72 10.30 -6.37
CA LYS A 140 -22.66 9.20 -6.12
C LYS A 140 -23.01 8.46 -7.41
N GLN A 141 -23.24 9.17 -8.52
CA GLN A 141 -23.46 8.55 -9.83
C GLN A 141 -22.25 7.72 -10.30
N ALA A 142 -21.04 8.21 -10.01
CA ALA A 142 -19.78 7.52 -10.29
C ALA A 142 -19.47 6.37 -9.34
N GLY A 143 -20.34 6.06 -8.37
CA GLY A 143 -20.11 5.05 -7.34
C GLY A 143 -18.97 5.43 -6.37
N VAL A 144 -18.65 6.72 -6.28
CA VAL A 144 -17.70 7.28 -5.31
C VAL A 144 -18.47 7.76 -4.08
N ARG A 145 -18.10 7.26 -2.91
CA ARG A 145 -18.69 7.71 -1.64
C ARG A 145 -18.00 8.99 -1.18
N ALA A 146 -18.76 10.07 -1.04
CA ALA A 146 -18.29 11.29 -0.39
C ALA A 146 -18.41 11.14 1.14
N VAL A 147 -17.39 11.57 1.88
CA VAL A 147 -17.35 11.58 3.34
C VAL A 147 -17.01 12.99 3.80
N MET A 148 -17.83 13.55 4.69
CA MET A 148 -17.63 14.86 5.28
C MET A 148 -16.85 14.73 6.60
N ILE A 149 -15.78 15.52 6.73
CA ILE A 149 -14.96 15.62 7.94
C ILE A 149 -14.88 17.10 8.30
N THR A 150 -15.48 17.50 9.43
CA THR A 150 -15.59 18.92 9.83
C THR A 150 -15.26 19.13 11.31
N GLY A 151 -14.85 20.36 11.65
CA GLY A 151 -14.72 20.84 13.03
C GLY A 151 -16.04 21.27 13.67
N ASP A 152 -17.12 21.40 12.88
CA ASP A 152 -18.42 21.86 13.37
C ASP A 152 -19.10 20.88 14.32
N HIS A 153 -20.15 21.35 14.99
CA HIS A 153 -20.98 20.52 15.85
C HIS A 153 -21.74 19.46 15.03
N GLY A 154 -21.91 18.26 15.59
CA GLY A 154 -22.54 17.12 14.91
C GLY A 154 -23.89 17.41 14.25
N ARG A 155 -24.81 18.12 14.92
CA ARG A 155 -26.13 18.48 14.36
C ARG A 155 -26.04 19.43 13.16
N THR A 156 -25.16 20.43 13.23
CA THR A 156 -24.91 21.35 12.12
C THR A 156 -24.31 20.61 10.94
N ALA A 157 -23.29 19.77 11.18
CA ALA A 157 -22.68 18.93 10.16
C ALA A 157 -23.70 17.98 9.51
N GLN A 158 -24.58 17.38 10.31
CA GLN A 158 -25.68 16.52 9.82
C GLN A 158 -26.61 17.27 8.87
N ALA A 159 -27.01 18.48 9.25
CA ALA A 159 -27.90 19.30 8.44
C ALA A 159 -27.25 19.74 7.12
N ILE A 160 -25.97 20.16 7.14
CA ILE A 160 -25.21 20.49 5.91
C ILE A 160 -25.06 19.26 5.02
N ALA A 161 -24.71 18.10 5.59
CA ALA A 161 -24.59 16.85 4.84
C ALA A 161 -25.93 16.45 4.18
N GLY A 162 -27.05 16.68 4.86
CA GLY A 162 -28.39 16.51 4.29
C GLY A 162 -28.65 17.42 3.08
N GLN A 163 -28.26 18.69 3.15
CA GLN A 163 -28.38 19.63 2.03
C GLN A 163 -27.50 19.25 0.83
N LEU A 164 -26.33 18.65 1.07
CA LEU A 164 -25.43 18.13 0.03
C LEU A 164 -25.92 16.79 -0.56
N GLY A 165 -27.00 16.19 -0.04
CA GLY A 165 -27.50 14.89 -0.50
C GLY A 165 -26.69 13.69 -0.04
N MET A 166 -25.93 13.83 1.04
CA MET A 166 -25.13 12.75 1.66
C MET A 166 -25.98 11.91 2.62
N ALA A 167 -25.56 10.67 2.90
CA ALA A 167 -26.17 9.84 3.92
C ALA A 167 -25.82 10.39 5.31
N ALA A 168 -26.75 11.14 5.92
CA ALA A 168 -26.54 11.86 7.17
C ALA A 168 -27.29 11.23 8.36
N ASP A 169 -27.74 9.98 8.27
CA ASP A 169 -28.53 9.32 9.32
C ASP A 169 -27.74 9.14 10.63
N ARG A 170 -26.42 9.00 10.51
CA ARG A 170 -25.50 8.80 11.64
C ARG A 170 -24.28 9.72 11.52
N VAL A 171 -23.92 10.34 12.65
CA VAL A 171 -22.77 11.23 12.79
C VAL A 171 -21.87 10.70 13.91
N LEU A 172 -20.57 10.65 13.67
CA LEU A 172 -19.58 10.37 14.71
C LEU A 172 -18.82 11.65 15.08
N THR A 173 -18.68 11.89 16.37
CA THR A 173 -17.97 13.05 16.92
C THR A 173 -16.54 12.70 17.29
N GLY A 174 -15.65 13.70 17.31
CA GLY A 174 -14.25 13.50 17.75
C GLY A 174 -14.11 12.84 19.11
N GLU A 175 -14.99 13.13 20.06
CA GLU A 175 -15.01 12.50 21.39
C GLU A 175 -15.28 10.99 21.29
N GLN A 176 -16.27 10.60 20.49
CA GLN A 176 -16.58 9.20 20.24
C GLN A 176 -15.41 8.51 19.52
N LEU A 177 -14.82 9.16 18.51
CA LEU A 177 -13.66 8.64 17.78
C LEU A 177 -12.45 8.41 18.68
N ALA A 178 -12.21 9.30 19.65
CA ALA A 178 -11.10 9.17 20.60
C ALA A 178 -11.26 7.95 21.51
N THR A 179 -12.49 7.59 21.88
CA THR A 179 -12.78 6.41 22.71
C THR A 179 -12.86 5.09 21.93
N MET A 180 -13.06 5.16 20.60
CA MET A 180 -13.17 3.97 19.75
C MET A 180 -11.80 3.35 19.49
N SER A 181 -11.70 2.03 19.60
CA SER A 181 -10.55 1.30 19.09
C SER A 181 -10.51 1.35 17.56
N ASP A 182 -9.34 1.11 16.98
CA ASP A 182 -9.20 1.10 15.52
C ASP A 182 -10.05 0.01 14.85
N GLU A 183 -10.30 -1.12 15.53
CA GLU A 183 -11.20 -2.18 15.02
C GLU A 183 -12.65 -1.70 14.97
N GLN A 184 -13.14 -1.09 16.07
CA GLN A 184 -14.48 -0.50 16.13
C GLN A 184 -14.64 0.60 15.07
N LEU A 185 -13.64 1.46 14.95
CA LEU A 185 -13.64 2.50 13.93
C LEU A 185 -13.67 1.89 12.53
N ARG A 186 -12.97 0.77 12.27
CA ARG A 186 -12.95 0.09 10.97
C ARG A 186 -14.31 -0.43 10.55
N GLU A 187 -15.14 -0.90 11.48
CA GLU A 187 -16.53 -1.29 11.20
C GLU A 187 -17.41 -0.06 10.98
N GLU A 188 -17.21 0.99 11.77
CA GLU A 188 -18.05 2.18 11.74
C GLU A 188 -17.85 3.06 10.51
N VAL A 189 -16.61 3.20 10.01
CA VAL A 189 -16.30 4.03 8.82
C VAL A 189 -17.01 3.54 7.56
N GLU A 190 -17.43 2.28 7.50
CA GLU A 190 -18.18 1.72 6.37
C GLU A 190 -19.63 2.19 6.33
N HIS A 191 -20.17 2.72 7.43
CA HIS A 191 -21.57 3.12 7.55
C HIS A 191 -21.76 4.61 7.84
N VAL A 192 -20.72 5.33 8.25
CA VAL A 192 -20.78 6.75 8.61
C VAL A 192 -20.18 7.64 7.52
N SER A 193 -20.93 8.64 7.07
CA SER A 193 -20.46 9.61 6.05
C SER A 193 -20.20 11.01 6.61
N VAL A 194 -20.45 11.24 7.90
CA VAL A 194 -20.30 12.55 8.56
C VAL A 194 -19.52 12.38 9.86
N PHE A 195 -18.35 13.01 9.92
CA PHE A 195 -17.51 13.09 11.11
C PHE A 195 -17.39 14.55 11.55
N ALA A 196 -17.72 14.83 12.80
CA ALA A 196 -17.84 16.18 13.37
C ALA A 196 -16.89 16.39 14.55
N ARG A 197 -16.50 17.64 14.82
CA ARG A 197 -15.47 17.99 15.84
C ARG A 197 -14.20 17.14 15.74
N VAL A 198 -13.71 16.96 14.51
CA VAL A 198 -12.61 16.03 14.22
C VAL A 198 -11.24 16.69 14.45
N ALA A 199 -10.38 16.06 15.25
CA ALA A 199 -9.00 16.46 15.47
C ALA A 199 -8.08 15.96 14.32
N PRO A 200 -6.88 16.55 14.13
CA PRO A 200 -5.96 16.15 13.06
C PRO A 200 -5.65 14.65 13.03
N GLU A 201 -5.36 14.05 14.19
CA GLU A 201 -5.08 12.63 14.36
C GLU A 201 -6.26 11.74 13.94
N HIS A 202 -7.50 12.20 14.14
CA HIS A 202 -8.69 11.46 13.73
C HIS A 202 -8.83 11.40 12.21
N LYS A 203 -8.41 12.44 11.48
CA LYS A 203 -8.46 12.42 10.00
C LYS A 203 -7.55 11.33 9.45
N TYR A 204 -6.34 11.21 10.01
CA TYR A 204 -5.40 10.14 9.67
C TYR A 204 -5.99 8.75 9.99
N ARG A 205 -6.57 8.57 11.17
CA ARG A 205 -7.21 7.30 11.57
C ARG A 205 -8.35 6.91 10.62
N ILE A 206 -9.27 7.84 10.32
CA ILE A 206 -10.40 7.59 9.40
C ILE A 206 -9.88 7.16 8.02
N ALA A 207 -8.92 7.89 7.45
CA ALA A 207 -8.35 7.56 6.15
C ALA A 207 -7.71 6.16 6.15
N THR A 208 -6.93 5.85 7.18
CA THR A 208 -6.23 4.56 7.32
C THR A 208 -7.22 3.39 7.46
N GLN A 209 -8.28 3.54 8.26
CA GLN A 209 -9.27 2.47 8.43
C GLN A 209 -10.09 2.21 7.14
N LEU A 210 -10.42 3.26 6.39
CA LEU A 210 -11.04 3.12 5.07
C LEU A 210 -10.11 2.39 4.08
N GLN A 211 -8.81 2.66 4.11
CA GLN A 211 -7.82 1.94 3.30
C GLN A 211 -7.70 0.47 3.70
N GLN A 212 -7.72 0.17 4.99
CA GLN A 212 -7.65 -1.21 5.49
C GLN A 212 -8.87 -2.05 5.07
N ARG A 213 -10.04 -1.42 4.88
CA ARG A 213 -11.23 -2.04 4.25
C ARG A 213 -11.08 -2.28 2.74
N GLY A 214 -9.99 -1.82 2.14
CA GLY A 214 -9.68 -2.00 0.72
C GLY A 214 -10.23 -0.90 -0.19
N HIS A 215 -10.72 0.21 0.38
CA HIS A 215 -11.09 1.38 -0.41
C HIS A 215 -9.86 2.15 -0.86
N ILE A 216 -9.96 2.80 -2.03
CA ILE A 216 -9.00 3.82 -2.46
C ILE A 216 -9.52 5.15 -1.91
N VAL A 217 -8.75 5.75 -1.01
CA VAL A 217 -9.16 6.95 -0.27
C VAL A 217 -8.49 8.18 -0.88
N ALA A 218 -9.32 9.13 -1.29
CA ALA A 218 -8.89 10.49 -1.59
C ALA A 218 -9.25 11.39 -0.41
N MET A 219 -8.27 12.14 0.10
CA MET A 219 -8.48 13.03 1.25
C MET A 219 -8.15 14.47 0.85
N THR A 220 -8.99 15.42 1.25
CA THR A 220 -8.79 16.85 1.01
C THR A 220 -8.35 17.56 2.28
N GLY A 221 -7.48 18.57 2.16
CA GLY A 221 -7.02 19.38 3.28
C GLY A 221 -6.29 20.64 2.84
N ASP A 222 -6.20 21.63 3.72
CA ASP A 222 -5.61 22.94 3.45
C ASP A 222 -4.60 23.37 4.54
N GLY A 223 -4.76 22.84 5.76
CA GLY A 223 -3.89 23.14 6.89
C GLY A 223 -2.65 22.25 6.98
N VAL A 224 -1.64 22.74 7.71
CA VAL A 224 -0.45 21.94 8.11
C VAL A 224 -0.86 20.69 8.87
N ASN A 225 -1.94 20.80 9.66
CA ASN A 225 -2.51 19.71 10.43
C ASN A 225 -3.08 18.57 9.58
N ASP A 226 -3.38 18.83 8.31
CA ASP A 226 -3.90 17.81 7.39
C ASP A 226 -2.80 17.02 6.69
N ALA A 227 -1.54 17.49 6.73
CA ALA A 227 -0.43 16.89 6.03
C ALA A 227 -0.22 15.39 6.33
N PRO A 228 -0.29 14.91 7.59
CA PRO A 228 -0.14 13.47 7.87
C PRO A 228 -1.20 12.62 7.18
N ALA A 229 -2.44 13.10 7.16
CA ALA A 229 -3.57 12.37 6.64
C ALA A 229 -3.66 12.48 5.10
N LEU A 230 -3.28 13.62 4.52
CA LEU A 230 -3.05 13.79 3.08
C LEU A 230 -1.98 12.83 2.57
N LYS A 231 -0.88 12.67 3.33
CA LYS A 231 0.23 11.79 2.95
C LYS A 231 -0.13 10.30 3.08
N ALA A 232 -0.97 9.96 4.05
CA ALA A 232 -1.42 8.59 4.29
C ALA A 232 -2.47 8.13 3.27
N ALA A 233 -3.34 9.04 2.81
CA ALA A 233 -4.35 8.74 1.80
C ALA A 233 -3.71 8.24 0.49
N ASN A 234 -4.46 7.44 -0.28
CA ASN A 234 -3.96 6.99 -1.59
C ASN A 234 -3.78 8.17 -2.55
N ILE A 235 -4.62 9.19 -2.39
CA ILE A 235 -4.55 10.45 -3.11
C ILE A 235 -4.81 11.59 -2.10
N GLY A 236 -3.75 12.23 -1.63
CA GLY A 236 -3.87 13.50 -0.91
C GLY A 236 -4.18 14.63 -1.88
N ILE A 237 -5.17 15.47 -1.56
CA ILE A 237 -5.63 16.60 -2.38
C ILE A 237 -5.51 17.89 -1.55
N ALA A 238 -4.64 18.82 -1.97
CA ALA A 238 -4.50 20.12 -1.31
C ALA A 238 -5.26 21.24 -2.03
N MET A 239 -5.65 22.26 -1.27
CA MET A 239 -6.19 23.51 -1.81
C MET A 239 -5.07 24.38 -2.38
N GLY A 240 -5.24 24.92 -3.58
CA GLY A 240 -4.24 25.72 -4.28
C GLY A 240 -4.16 27.16 -3.77
N ILE A 241 -5.31 27.76 -3.42
CA ILE A 241 -5.40 29.16 -3.00
C ILE A 241 -5.33 29.26 -1.47
N THR A 242 -6.20 28.56 -0.74
CA THR A 242 -6.23 28.60 0.73
C THR A 242 -5.24 27.65 1.40
N GLY A 243 -4.72 26.66 0.67
CA GLY A 243 -3.84 25.64 1.23
C GLY A 243 -2.44 26.16 1.56
N THR A 244 -1.91 25.69 2.68
CA THR A 244 -0.54 25.93 3.13
C THR A 244 0.46 25.18 2.23
N GLU A 245 1.70 25.69 2.10
CA GLU A 245 2.74 25.01 1.31
C GLU A 245 3.02 23.59 1.82
N VAL A 246 2.97 23.38 3.14
CA VAL A 246 3.12 22.04 3.74
C VAL A 246 2.01 21.08 3.26
N SER A 247 0.76 21.55 3.19
CA SER A 247 -0.35 20.72 2.68
C SER A 247 -0.17 20.37 1.21
N LYS A 248 0.31 21.33 0.38
CA LYS A 248 0.57 21.12 -1.05
C LYS A 248 1.70 20.11 -1.26
N GLU A 249 2.81 20.23 -0.54
CA GLU A 249 3.93 19.29 -0.61
C GLU A 249 3.57 17.88 -0.10
N ALA A 250 2.66 17.78 0.86
CA ALA A 250 2.16 16.50 1.36
C ALA A 250 1.19 15.80 0.39
N SER A 251 0.53 16.57 -0.48
CA SER A 251 -0.51 16.09 -1.40
C SER A 251 0.06 15.50 -2.70
N SER A 252 -0.73 14.64 -3.35
CA SER A 252 -0.46 14.11 -4.69
C SER A 252 -1.10 14.94 -5.80
N MET A 253 -2.10 15.77 -5.46
CA MET A 253 -2.86 16.61 -6.36
C MET A 253 -3.18 17.94 -5.67
N VAL A 254 -3.11 19.05 -6.40
CA VAL A 254 -3.46 20.38 -5.90
C VAL A 254 -4.60 20.95 -6.74
N LEU A 255 -5.68 21.40 -6.09
CA LEU A 255 -6.81 22.07 -6.74
C LEU A 255 -6.49 23.54 -6.93
N ALA A 256 -6.11 23.93 -8.14
CA ALA A 256 -5.73 25.31 -8.45
C ALA A 256 -6.86 26.34 -8.22
N ASP A 257 -8.11 25.90 -8.19
CA ASP A 257 -9.33 26.70 -8.07
C ASP A 257 -10.05 26.54 -6.73
N ASP A 258 -9.53 25.72 -5.81
CA ASP A 258 -10.18 25.37 -4.54
C ASP A 258 -11.60 24.81 -4.70
N ASN A 259 -11.90 24.18 -5.84
CA ASN A 259 -13.24 23.70 -6.16
C ASN A 259 -13.35 22.19 -6.04
N PHE A 260 -14.22 21.72 -5.14
CA PHE A 260 -14.53 20.30 -4.98
C PHE A 260 -15.03 19.63 -6.27
N ALA A 261 -15.74 20.37 -7.14
CA ALA A 261 -16.22 19.84 -8.43
C ALA A 261 -15.08 19.42 -9.38
N THR A 262 -13.89 19.98 -9.22
CA THR A 262 -12.71 19.63 -10.02
C THR A 262 -12.20 18.23 -9.70
N ILE A 263 -12.47 17.70 -8.50
CA ILE A 263 -12.14 16.30 -8.13
C ILE A 263 -12.92 15.31 -9.00
N VAL A 264 -14.21 15.58 -9.26
CA VAL A 264 -15.05 14.71 -10.12
C VAL A 264 -14.50 14.64 -11.54
N LYS A 265 -14.09 15.79 -12.09
CA LYS A 265 -13.45 15.86 -13.42
C LYS A 265 -12.13 15.08 -13.44
N ALA A 266 -11.33 15.17 -12.37
CA ALA A 266 -10.09 14.40 -12.25
C ALA A 266 -10.36 12.89 -12.18
N VAL A 267 -11.44 12.44 -11.52
CA VAL A 267 -11.87 11.04 -11.51
C VAL A 267 -12.26 10.58 -12.92
N GLU A 268 -13.00 11.38 -13.67
CA GLU A 268 -13.35 11.08 -15.07
C GLU A 268 -12.08 10.93 -15.93
N GLU A 269 -11.13 11.86 -15.80
CA GLU A 269 -9.87 11.82 -16.53
C GLU A 269 -9.03 10.59 -16.17
N GLY A 270 -8.96 10.25 -14.88
CA GLY A 270 -8.26 9.05 -14.41
C GLY A 270 -8.85 7.75 -14.99
N ARG A 271 -10.19 7.66 -15.08
CA ARG A 271 -10.87 6.52 -15.72
C ARG A 271 -10.59 6.45 -17.21
N ASN A 272 -10.58 7.59 -17.89
CA ASN A 272 -10.23 7.66 -19.31
C ASN A 272 -8.79 7.22 -19.57
N ALA A 273 -7.84 7.77 -18.80
CA ALA A 273 -6.43 7.41 -18.90
C ALA A 273 -6.19 5.92 -18.68
N TRP A 274 -6.84 5.33 -17.65
CA TRP A 274 -6.76 3.89 -17.41
C TRP A 274 -7.30 3.06 -18.58
N ASN A 275 -8.47 3.40 -19.11
CA ASN A 275 -9.04 2.69 -20.26
C ASN A 275 -8.13 2.76 -21.48
N ASN A 276 -7.48 3.89 -21.71
CA ASN A 276 -6.57 4.06 -22.85
C ASN A 276 -5.25 3.29 -22.67
N ILE A 277 -4.72 3.21 -21.44
CA ILE A 277 -3.59 2.34 -21.10
C ILE A 277 -3.97 0.87 -21.32
N GLU A 278 -5.15 0.45 -20.88
CA GLU A 278 -5.61 -0.93 -21.07
C GLU A 278 -5.74 -1.29 -22.55
N LYS A 279 -6.30 -0.40 -23.38
CA LYS A 279 -6.33 -0.56 -24.84
C LYS A 279 -4.94 -0.70 -25.44
N ALA A 280 -3.99 0.13 -25.03
CA ALA A 280 -2.61 0.09 -25.51
C ALA A 280 -1.91 -1.25 -25.19
N ILE A 281 -2.11 -1.76 -23.97
CA ILE A 281 -1.58 -3.06 -23.53
C ILE A 281 -2.25 -4.20 -24.31
N LEU A 282 -3.58 -4.18 -24.42
CA LEU A 282 -4.35 -5.16 -25.20
C LEU A 282 -4.03 -5.11 -26.70
N TYR A 283 -3.57 -3.97 -27.22
CA TYR A 283 -3.13 -3.85 -28.60
C TYR A 283 -1.72 -4.43 -28.80
N THR A 284 -0.76 -4.04 -27.95
CA THR A 284 0.67 -4.34 -28.14
C THR A 284 1.04 -5.80 -27.82
N LEU A 285 0.42 -6.41 -26.81
CA LEU A 285 0.79 -7.77 -26.42
C LEU A 285 0.45 -8.84 -27.47
N PRO A 286 -0.73 -8.83 -28.13
CA PRO A 286 -1.01 -9.75 -29.21
C PRO A 286 -0.18 -9.52 -30.48
N THR A 287 0.26 -8.29 -30.79
CA THR A 287 1.13 -8.07 -31.96
C THR A 287 2.51 -8.72 -31.74
N ASN A 288 3.08 -8.57 -30.54
CA ASN A 288 4.30 -9.27 -30.16
C ASN A 288 4.11 -10.79 -30.11
N GLY A 289 2.98 -11.25 -29.54
CA GLY A 289 2.62 -12.66 -29.51
C GLY A 289 2.47 -13.28 -30.90
N GLY A 290 1.85 -12.56 -31.83
CA GLY A 290 1.68 -13.01 -33.21
C GLY A 290 3.00 -13.14 -33.97
N GLN A 291 3.92 -12.19 -33.80
CA GLN A 291 5.27 -12.29 -34.34
C GLN A 291 6.05 -13.47 -33.75
N ALA A 292 5.97 -13.66 -32.42
CA ALA A 292 6.61 -14.78 -31.75
C ALA A 292 6.06 -16.14 -32.21
N LEU A 293 4.73 -16.26 -32.36
CA LEU A 293 4.09 -17.46 -32.90
C LEU A 293 4.41 -17.69 -34.38
N LEU A 294 4.51 -16.64 -35.19
CA LEU A 294 4.90 -16.75 -36.60
C LEU A 294 6.31 -17.32 -36.74
N ILE A 295 7.27 -16.77 -35.99
CA ILE A 295 8.66 -17.25 -36.02
C ILE A 295 8.79 -18.62 -35.38
N GLY A 296 8.27 -18.81 -34.16
CA GLY A 296 8.32 -20.10 -33.47
C GLY A 296 7.61 -21.20 -34.26
N GLY A 297 6.45 -20.88 -34.84
CA GLY A 297 5.71 -21.78 -35.73
C GLY A 297 6.48 -22.13 -37.00
N ALA A 298 7.14 -21.15 -37.65
CA ALA A 298 8.00 -21.40 -38.80
C ALA A 298 9.19 -22.31 -38.46
N VAL A 299 9.85 -22.08 -37.32
CA VAL A 299 10.95 -22.93 -36.83
C VAL A 299 10.47 -24.37 -36.59
N LEU A 300 9.31 -24.54 -35.94
CA LEU A 300 8.72 -25.87 -35.72
C LEU A 300 8.24 -26.55 -37.02
N ALA A 301 7.81 -25.76 -38.01
CA ALA A 301 7.36 -26.25 -39.31
C ALA A 301 8.51 -26.53 -40.29
N ALA A 302 9.74 -26.07 -40.02
CA ALA A 302 10.89 -26.23 -40.90
C ALA A 302 11.19 -27.67 -41.36
N PRO A 303 11.01 -28.72 -40.53
CA PRO A 303 11.19 -30.11 -40.98
C PRO A 303 10.13 -30.57 -42.01
N PHE A 304 8.96 -29.94 -42.02
CA PHE A 304 7.81 -30.35 -42.83
C PHE A 304 7.61 -29.46 -44.06
N VAL A 305 8.12 -28.23 -44.02
CA VAL A 305 7.96 -27.24 -45.09
C VAL A 305 9.34 -26.67 -45.43
N SER A 306 9.88 -27.10 -46.57
CA SER A 306 11.24 -26.76 -47.02
C SER A 306 11.52 -25.26 -47.10
N LEU A 307 10.49 -24.44 -47.35
CA LEU A 307 10.61 -22.98 -47.38
C LEU A 307 11.13 -22.39 -46.05
N PHE A 308 10.68 -22.88 -44.91
CA PHE A 308 11.12 -22.35 -43.60
C PHE A 308 12.52 -22.80 -43.20
N ASN A 309 13.01 -23.89 -43.80
CA ASN A 309 14.40 -24.31 -43.62
C ASN A 309 15.39 -23.36 -44.31
N GLU A 310 14.95 -22.73 -45.41
CA GLU A 310 15.77 -21.78 -46.18
C GLU A 310 15.75 -20.36 -45.59
N ALA A 311 14.56 -19.87 -45.23
CA ALA A 311 14.40 -18.55 -44.64
C ALA A 311 13.11 -18.47 -43.80
N LEU A 312 13.19 -17.75 -42.68
CA LEU A 312 12.04 -17.47 -41.82
C LEU A 312 11.13 -16.38 -42.45
N PRO A 313 9.83 -16.34 -42.11
CA PRO A 313 8.88 -15.37 -42.69
C PRO A 313 9.26 -13.90 -42.46
N LEU A 314 9.90 -13.59 -41.33
CA LEU A 314 10.38 -12.26 -40.99
C LEU A 314 11.86 -12.30 -40.61
N ALA A 315 12.61 -11.30 -41.06
CA ALA A 315 13.96 -11.04 -40.59
C ALA A 315 13.93 -10.30 -39.24
N PRO A 316 15.00 -10.37 -38.42
CA PRO A 316 15.07 -9.63 -37.16
C PRO A 316 14.85 -8.12 -37.31
N VAL A 317 15.34 -7.53 -38.42
CA VAL A 317 15.13 -6.10 -38.71
C VAL A 317 13.66 -5.76 -38.98
N HIS A 318 12.88 -6.69 -39.55
CA HIS A 318 11.43 -6.51 -39.73
C HIS A 318 10.73 -6.48 -38.36
N ILE A 319 11.07 -7.39 -37.46
CA ILE A 319 10.50 -7.46 -36.10
C ILE A 319 10.82 -6.18 -35.32
N LEU A 320 12.07 -5.71 -35.37
CA LEU A 320 12.48 -4.46 -34.73
C LEU A 320 11.70 -3.26 -35.28
N TRP A 321 11.53 -3.19 -36.59
CA TRP A 321 10.73 -2.15 -37.23
C TRP A 321 9.27 -2.21 -36.82
N ILE A 322 8.64 -3.39 -36.87
CA ILE A 322 7.24 -3.57 -36.48
C ILE A 322 7.05 -3.07 -35.05
N ASN A 323 7.88 -3.51 -34.10
CA ASN A 323 7.74 -3.13 -32.70
C ASN A 323 7.91 -1.62 -32.48
N MET A 324 8.86 -1.00 -33.18
CA MET A 324 9.08 0.45 -33.11
C MET A 324 7.92 1.24 -33.75
N ALA A 325 7.52 0.87 -34.96
CA ALA A 325 6.45 1.51 -35.70
C ALA A 325 5.10 1.35 -34.99
N ASP A 326 4.78 0.16 -34.48
CA ASP A 326 3.60 -0.09 -33.66
C ASP A 326 3.59 0.82 -32.44
N SER A 327 4.69 0.86 -31.67
CA SER A 327 4.75 1.62 -30.42
C SER A 327 4.55 3.13 -30.65
N VAL A 328 5.21 3.69 -31.66
CA VAL A 328 5.23 5.14 -31.91
C VAL A 328 4.06 5.60 -32.78
N LEU A 329 3.80 4.90 -33.88
CA LEU A 329 2.84 5.35 -34.90
C LEU A 329 1.44 4.81 -34.67
N LEU A 330 1.23 3.71 -33.92
CA LEU A 330 -0.10 3.11 -33.74
C LEU A 330 -0.57 3.12 -32.28
N THR A 331 0.26 2.68 -31.34
CA THR A 331 -0.08 2.58 -29.91
C THR A 331 -0.15 3.95 -29.23
N LEU A 332 0.78 4.87 -29.51
CA LEU A 332 0.73 6.20 -28.93
C LEU A 332 -0.53 6.98 -29.35
N PRO A 333 -0.94 6.99 -30.64
CA PRO A 333 -2.25 7.53 -31.03
C PRO A 333 -3.45 6.85 -30.37
N LEU A 334 -3.36 5.55 -30.09
CA LEU A 334 -4.41 4.81 -29.38
C LEU A 334 -4.58 5.26 -27.92
N ILE A 335 -3.50 5.71 -27.27
CA ILE A 335 -3.56 6.29 -25.92
C ILE A 335 -4.29 7.65 -25.94
N MET A 336 -4.27 8.36 -27.07
CA MET A 336 -4.95 9.64 -27.29
C MET A 336 -6.42 9.47 -27.71
N GLU A 337 -7.02 8.30 -27.48
CA GLU A 337 -8.43 8.06 -27.79
C GLU A 337 -9.34 8.97 -26.93
N PRO A 338 -10.37 9.60 -27.53
CA PRO A 338 -11.29 10.45 -26.79
C PRO A 338 -12.05 9.71 -25.66
N LYS A 339 -12.50 10.48 -24.67
CA LYS A 339 -13.32 10.00 -23.54
C LYS A 339 -14.53 9.19 -24.01
N GLU A 340 -14.72 8.03 -23.40
CA GLU A 340 -15.88 7.20 -23.64
C GLU A 340 -17.12 7.77 -22.94
N ALA A 341 -18.30 7.64 -23.55
CA ALA A 341 -19.54 8.05 -22.91
C ALA A 341 -19.84 7.16 -21.68
N GLY A 342 -20.28 7.78 -20.58
CA GLY A 342 -20.72 7.06 -19.38
C GLY A 342 -19.60 6.57 -18.46
N LEU A 343 -18.38 7.12 -18.53
CA LEU A 343 -17.28 6.80 -17.60
C LEU A 343 -17.69 7.02 -16.13
N LEU A 344 -18.47 8.06 -15.85
CA LEU A 344 -19.00 8.38 -14.52
C LEU A 344 -20.27 7.58 -14.16
N ARG A 345 -20.73 6.63 -14.97
CA ARG A 345 -21.84 5.73 -14.61
C ARG A 345 -21.36 4.35 -14.19
N GLN A 346 -20.07 4.08 -14.37
CA GLN A 346 -19.44 2.82 -14.00
C GLN A 346 -19.01 2.88 -12.53
N PRO A 347 -19.07 1.76 -11.79
CA PRO A 347 -18.52 1.70 -10.44
C PRO A 347 -16.99 1.87 -10.46
N PRO A 348 -16.36 2.28 -9.35
CA PRO A 348 -14.90 2.28 -9.24
C PRO A 348 -14.31 0.90 -9.52
N ARG A 349 -13.18 0.86 -10.23
CA ARG A 349 -12.45 -0.37 -10.53
C ARG A 349 -12.04 -1.06 -9.24
N ASN A 350 -12.19 -2.38 -9.17
CA ASN A 350 -11.69 -3.16 -8.05
C ASN A 350 -10.14 -3.16 -8.07
N PRO A 351 -9.45 -2.69 -7.01
CA PRO A 351 -7.99 -2.66 -6.96
C PRO A 351 -7.33 -4.04 -7.11
N ARG A 352 -8.06 -5.12 -6.77
CA ARG A 352 -7.58 -6.52 -6.89
C ARG A 352 -7.77 -7.10 -8.29
N GLU A 353 -8.45 -6.39 -9.19
CA GLU A 353 -8.60 -6.84 -10.57
C GLU A 353 -7.26 -6.80 -11.29
N LYS A 354 -6.84 -7.96 -11.81
CA LYS A 354 -5.61 -8.14 -12.55
C LYS A 354 -5.80 -7.66 -13.99
N ILE A 355 -4.76 -7.04 -14.55
CA ILE A 355 -4.70 -6.68 -15.98
C ILE A 355 -4.81 -7.95 -16.85
N VAL A 356 -4.11 -9.02 -16.47
CA VAL A 356 -4.20 -10.33 -17.15
C VAL A 356 -5.44 -11.08 -16.64
N ASN A 357 -6.61 -10.70 -17.16
CA ASN A 357 -7.88 -11.37 -16.90
C ASN A 357 -8.24 -12.36 -18.04
N ARG A 358 -9.40 -13.01 -17.94
CA ARG A 358 -9.84 -13.99 -18.96
C ARG A 358 -10.03 -13.37 -20.34
N LEU A 359 -10.52 -12.13 -20.41
CA LEU A 359 -10.66 -11.38 -21.65
C LEU A 359 -9.29 -11.14 -22.28
N PHE A 360 -8.33 -10.71 -21.47
CA PHE A 360 -6.96 -10.45 -21.86
C PHE A 360 -6.31 -11.67 -22.53
N VAL A 361 -6.26 -12.81 -21.83
CA VAL A 361 -5.64 -14.04 -22.34
C VAL A 361 -6.30 -14.52 -23.63
N ARG A 362 -7.63 -14.50 -23.67
CA ARG A 362 -8.41 -14.93 -24.85
C ARG A 362 -8.13 -14.05 -26.06
N ARG A 363 -8.16 -12.72 -25.88
CA ARG A 363 -7.93 -11.76 -26.98
C ARG A 363 -6.50 -11.82 -27.49
N VAL A 364 -5.53 -11.92 -26.58
CA VAL A 364 -4.12 -12.10 -26.94
C VAL A 364 -3.91 -13.38 -27.72
N GLY A 365 -4.46 -14.51 -27.26
CA GLY A 365 -4.36 -15.78 -27.99
C GLY A 365 -4.98 -15.73 -29.38
N LEU A 366 -6.21 -15.19 -29.49
CA LEU A 366 -6.93 -15.09 -30.76
C LEU A 366 -6.17 -14.27 -31.80
N VAL A 367 -5.79 -13.04 -31.46
CA VAL A 367 -5.13 -12.12 -32.40
C VAL A 367 -3.72 -12.61 -32.75
N SER A 368 -2.97 -13.12 -31.78
CA SER A 368 -1.63 -13.68 -32.01
C SER A 368 -1.69 -14.85 -33.00
N LEU A 369 -2.63 -15.78 -32.80
CA LEU A 369 -2.77 -16.94 -33.67
C LEU A 369 -3.16 -16.53 -35.09
N MET A 370 -4.13 -15.63 -35.24
CA MET A 370 -4.58 -15.20 -36.57
C MET A 370 -3.50 -14.47 -37.35
N MET A 371 -2.72 -13.62 -36.67
CA MET A 371 -1.59 -12.94 -37.27
C MET A 371 -0.52 -13.92 -37.74
N ALA A 372 -0.19 -14.91 -36.91
CA ALA A 372 0.77 -15.95 -37.28
C ALA A 372 0.29 -16.79 -38.47
N LEU A 373 -0.98 -17.23 -38.45
CA LEU A 373 -1.56 -18.00 -39.56
C LEU A 373 -1.60 -17.20 -40.87
N TRP A 374 -1.96 -15.91 -40.80
CA TRP A 374 -2.00 -15.06 -41.99
C TRP A 374 -0.61 -14.77 -42.56
N GLY A 375 0.35 -14.42 -41.70
CA GLY A 375 1.74 -14.21 -42.12
C GLY A 375 2.36 -15.47 -42.73
N PHE A 376 2.07 -16.64 -42.15
CA PHE A 376 2.48 -17.93 -42.68
C PHE A 376 1.86 -18.20 -44.05
N LEU A 377 0.54 -17.98 -44.19
CA LEU A 377 -0.19 -18.18 -45.45
C LEU A 377 0.42 -17.33 -46.57
N VAL A 378 0.61 -16.03 -46.33
CA VAL A 378 1.17 -15.10 -47.33
C VAL A 378 2.60 -15.51 -47.71
N TYR A 379 3.43 -15.84 -46.72
CA TYR A 379 4.80 -16.28 -46.98
C TYR A 379 4.83 -17.59 -47.78
N TYR A 380 4.00 -18.56 -47.42
CA TYR A 380 3.93 -19.86 -48.10
C TYR A 380 3.42 -19.74 -49.54
N VAL A 381 2.31 -19.03 -49.76
CA VAL A 381 1.70 -18.86 -51.09
C VAL A 381 2.67 -18.26 -52.09
N PHE A 382 3.42 -17.22 -51.68
CA PHE A 382 4.34 -16.54 -52.57
C PHE A 382 5.74 -17.16 -52.62
N GLY A 383 6.22 -17.73 -51.51
CA GLY A 383 7.56 -18.31 -51.40
C GLY A 383 7.67 -19.75 -51.87
N ALA A 384 6.60 -20.55 -51.83
CA ALA A 384 6.67 -21.99 -52.18
C ALA A 384 7.14 -22.23 -53.63
N SER A 385 6.77 -21.33 -54.55
CA SER A 385 7.20 -21.40 -55.95
C SER A 385 8.71 -21.16 -56.17
N ALA A 386 9.40 -20.54 -55.19
CA ALA A 386 10.84 -20.30 -55.24
C ALA A 386 11.69 -21.58 -55.15
N LEU A 387 11.06 -22.69 -54.74
CA LEU A 387 11.68 -24.01 -54.58
C LEU A 387 11.17 -25.03 -55.61
N ALA A 388 10.19 -24.65 -56.44
CA ALA A 388 9.48 -25.58 -57.33
C ALA A 388 10.28 -25.99 -58.59
N SER A 389 11.26 -25.17 -59.01
CA SER A 389 11.97 -25.34 -60.29
C SER A 389 13.34 -26.04 -60.15
N GLY A 390 13.68 -26.58 -58.97
CA GLY A 390 14.98 -27.20 -58.69
C GLY A 390 16.16 -26.22 -58.55
N ALA A 391 16.00 -24.97 -58.97
CA ALA A 391 16.90 -23.85 -58.70
C ALA A 391 16.30 -22.95 -57.61
N LYS A 392 17.11 -22.58 -56.60
CA LYS A 392 16.72 -21.70 -55.50
C LYS A 392 16.68 -20.24 -55.97
N ASP A 393 15.47 -19.67 -56.07
CA ASP A 393 15.31 -18.24 -56.35
C ASP A 393 15.33 -17.44 -55.05
N THR A 394 16.54 -16.98 -54.67
CA THR A 394 16.73 -16.15 -53.47
C THR A 394 15.98 -14.82 -53.56
N GLY A 395 15.80 -14.26 -54.75
CA GLY A 395 15.07 -13.00 -54.94
C GLY A 395 13.59 -13.16 -54.60
N LEU A 396 12.98 -14.25 -55.06
CA LEU A 396 11.57 -14.55 -54.79
C LEU A 396 11.32 -14.83 -53.30
N ILE A 397 12.27 -15.45 -52.60
CA ILE A 397 12.20 -15.63 -51.13
C ILE A 397 12.18 -14.28 -50.41
N VAL A 398 13.05 -13.34 -50.77
CA VAL A 398 13.07 -11.99 -50.16
C VAL A 398 11.79 -11.21 -50.49
N GLN A 399 11.25 -11.35 -51.69
CA GLN A 399 9.94 -10.78 -52.05
C GLN A 399 8.82 -11.37 -51.19
N ALA A 400 8.82 -12.70 -50.95
CA ALA A 400 7.85 -13.36 -50.08
C ALA A 400 7.98 -12.92 -48.62
N GLN A 401 9.21 -12.75 -48.09
CA GLN A 401 9.44 -12.18 -46.75
C GLN A 401 8.90 -10.74 -46.65
N THR A 402 9.07 -9.95 -47.70
CA THR A 402 8.55 -8.58 -47.78
C THR A 402 7.02 -8.57 -47.81
N ALA A 403 6.40 -9.49 -48.55
CA ALA A 403 4.95 -9.66 -48.58
C ALA A 403 4.38 -10.10 -47.22
N ALA A 404 5.06 -11.04 -46.54
CA ALA A 404 4.68 -11.48 -45.20
C ALA A 404 4.79 -10.33 -44.18
N PHE A 405 5.91 -9.60 -44.20
CA PHE A 405 6.13 -8.39 -43.41
C PHE A 405 5.03 -7.34 -43.61
N MET A 406 4.68 -7.04 -44.86
CA MET A 406 3.56 -6.16 -45.19
C MET A 406 2.22 -6.65 -44.67
N SER A 407 1.94 -7.96 -44.82
CA SER A 407 0.66 -8.53 -44.42
C SER A 407 0.42 -8.47 -42.92
N VAL A 408 1.48 -8.63 -42.11
CA VAL A 408 1.40 -8.50 -40.65
C VAL A 408 0.97 -7.08 -40.26
N ILE A 409 1.50 -6.05 -40.93
CA ILE A 409 1.09 -4.65 -40.70
C ILE A 409 -0.37 -4.43 -41.08
N TRP A 410 -0.87 -5.04 -42.15
CA TRP A 410 -2.30 -4.96 -42.47
C TRP A 410 -3.20 -5.64 -41.43
N VAL A 411 -2.76 -6.75 -40.84
CA VAL A 411 -3.45 -7.36 -39.69
C VAL A 411 -3.45 -6.41 -38.49
N HIS A 412 -2.32 -5.73 -38.21
CA HIS A 412 -2.20 -4.74 -37.13
C HIS A 412 -3.20 -3.59 -37.34
N LEU A 413 -3.25 -3.04 -38.55
CA LEU A 413 -4.19 -1.97 -38.90
C LEU A 413 -5.65 -2.42 -38.75
N GLY A 414 -5.99 -3.64 -39.20
CA GLY A 414 -7.32 -4.23 -38.98
C GLY A 414 -7.68 -4.34 -37.50
N TYR A 415 -6.75 -4.83 -36.69
CA TYR A 415 -6.95 -4.96 -35.25
C TYR A 415 -7.06 -3.60 -34.54
N LEU A 416 -6.25 -2.61 -34.93
CA LEU A 416 -6.19 -1.28 -34.33
C LEU A 416 -7.58 -0.62 -34.24
N PHE A 417 -8.37 -0.66 -35.31
CA PHE A 417 -9.71 -0.05 -35.32
C PHE A 417 -10.66 -0.70 -34.31
N THR A 418 -10.53 -2.02 -34.11
CA THR A 418 -11.33 -2.74 -33.12
C THR A 418 -10.79 -2.51 -31.69
N ALA A 419 -9.48 -2.34 -31.52
CA ALA A 419 -8.85 -2.13 -30.22
C ALA A 419 -9.23 -0.79 -29.55
N ARG A 420 -9.74 0.18 -30.33
CA ARG A 420 -10.23 1.49 -29.84
C ARG A 420 -11.35 1.39 -28.80
N ARG A 421 -12.10 0.28 -28.79
CA ARG A 421 -13.08 -0.05 -27.76
C ARG A 421 -12.91 -1.50 -27.31
N ILE A 422 -12.69 -1.71 -26.02
CA ILE A 422 -12.45 -3.04 -25.47
C ILE A 422 -13.72 -3.93 -25.59
N HIS A 423 -14.89 -3.39 -25.21
CA HIS A 423 -16.14 -4.14 -25.19
C HIS A 423 -17.12 -3.78 -26.32
N ALA A 424 -17.18 -2.49 -26.68
CA ALA A 424 -18.08 -2.00 -27.72
C ALA A 424 -17.56 -2.33 -29.14
N SER A 425 -18.48 -2.34 -30.11
CA SER A 425 -18.15 -2.66 -31.50
C SER A 425 -17.44 -1.50 -32.17
N ALA A 426 -16.56 -1.80 -33.12
CA ALA A 426 -16.03 -0.79 -34.03
C ALA A 426 -17.12 -0.04 -34.82
N PHE A 427 -18.31 -0.65 -34.99
CA PHE A 427 -19.43 -0.04 -35.73
C PHE A 427 -20.26 0.95 -34.91
N THR A 428 -20.05 1.08 -33.60
CA THR A 428 -20.86 1.99 -32.76
C THR A 428 -20.29 3.40 -32.67
N PHE A 429 -19.12 3.66 -33.27
CA PHE A 429 -18.48 4.98 -33.26
C PHE A 429 -17.87 5.28 -34.63
N SER A 430 -17.63 6.56 -34.90
CA SER A 430 -17.00 6.97 -36.16
C SER A 430 -15.53 6.52 -36.20
N PRO A 431 -15.08 5.80 -37.24
CA PRO A 431 -13.68 5.46 -37.39
C PRO A 431 -12.79 6.71 -37.53
N PHE A 432 -13.37 7.87 -37.83
CA PHE A 432 -12.67 9.15 -37.96
C PHE A 432 -12.62 9.99 -36.68
N SER A 433 -13.15 9.51 -35.56
CA SER A 433 -13.22 10.33 -34.33
C SER A 433 -11.87 10.58 -33.66
N ASN A 434 -10.84 9.79 -33.97
CA ASN A 434 -9.47 9.99 -33.50
C ASN A 434 -8.55 10.27 -34.70
N PRO A 435 -8.23 11.54 -35.01
CA PRO A 435 -7.41 11.88 -36.18
C PRO A 435 -5.96 11.39 -36.04
N TRP A 436 -5.46 11.22 -34.80
CA TRP A 436 -4.11 10.74 -34.55
C TRP A 436 -3.92 9.30 -35.02
N ILE A 437 -4.95 8.44 -34.85
CA ILE A 437 -4.90 7.05 -35.33
C ILE A 437 -4.84 7.02 -36.87
N LEU A 438 -5.58 7.91 -37.55
CA LEU A 438 -5.55 7.99 -39.01
C LEU A 438 -4.20 8.48 -39.52
N LEU A 439 -3.65 9.52 -38.88
CA LEU A 439 -2.32 10.03 -39.20
C LEU A 439 -1.26 8.95 -38.97
N GLY A 440 -1.33 8.26 -37.83
CA GLY A 440 -0.46 7.14 -37.46
C GLY A 440 -0.52 6.00 -38.47
N ALA A 441 -1.72 5.53 -38.83
CA ALA A 441 -1.93 4.51 -39.84
C ALA A 441 -1.40 4.94 -41.22
N GLY A 442 -1.66 6.18 -41.63
CA GLY A 442 -1.17 6.74 -42.89
C GLY A 442 0.35 6.82 -42.95
N LEU A 443 0.98 7.31 -41.89
CA LEU A 443 2.44 7.36 -41.77
C LEU A 443 3.07 5.96 -41.76
N THR A 444 2.46 5.00 -41.06
CA THR A 444 2.91 3.61 -41.09
C THR A 444 2.88 3.05 -42.52
N LEU A 445 1.77 3.22 -43.25
CA LEU A 445 1.67 2.78 -44.64
C LEU A 445 2.66 3.48 -45.57
N LEU A 446 2.89 4.78 -45.37
CA LEU A 446 3.86 5.55 -46.15
C LEU A 446 5.30 5.08 -45.91
N CYS A 447 5.72 4.95 -44.65
CA CYS A 447 7.03 4.44 -44.29
C CYS A 447 7.21 3.01 -44.79
N GLN A 448 6.16 2.19 -44.70
CA GLN A 448 6.18 0.82 -45.14
C GLN A 448 6.33 0.71 -46.67
N ALA A 449 5.62 1.56 -47.43
CA ALA A 449 5.82 1.67 -48.87
C ALA A 449 7.24 2.14 -49.23
N ALA A 450 7.80 3.11 -48.48
CA ALA A 450 9.17 3.58 -48.68
C ALA A 450 10.18 2.45 -48.46
N ILE A 451 10.04 1.67 -47.39
CA ILE A 451 10.92 0.53 -47.09
C ILE A 451 10.91 -0.49 -48.24
N THR A 452 9.75 -0.75 -48.85
CA THR A 452 9.61 -1.76 -49.92
C THR A 452 9.99 -1.29 -51.32
N TYR A 453 9.97 0.01 -51.61
CA TYR A 453 10.20 0.50 -52.99
C TYR A 453 11.40 1.44 -53.15
N VAL A 454 12.01 1.94 -52.05
CA VAL A 454 13.20 2.80 -52.12
C VAL A 454 14.47 1.93 -52.02
N PRO A 455 15.36 1.92 -53.04
CA PRO A 455 16.51 0.99 -53.09
C PRO A 455 17.43 1.02 -51.86
N PHE A 456 17.77 2.21 -51.36
CA PHE A 456 18.61 2.34 -50.16
C PHE A 456 17.96 1.71 -48.91
N LEU A 457 16.64 1.80 -48.78
CA LEU A 457 15.91 1.22 -47.66
C LEU A 457 15.72 -0.30 -47.84
N GLN A 458 15.60 -0.78 -49.07
CA GLN A 458 15.53 -2.22 -49.36
C GLN A 458 16.76 -2.96 -48.84
N ASP A 459 17.96 -2.40 -49.06
CA ASP A 459 19.21 -2.98 -48.56
C ASP A 459 19.28 -2.99 -47.03
N LEU A 460 18.87 -1.89 -46.38
CA LEU A 460 18.90 -1.76 -44.93
C LEU A 460 17.93 -2.71 -44.23
N PHE A 461 16.71 -2.85 -44.77
CA PHE A 461 15.65 -3.66 -44.19
C PHE A 461 15.59 -5.07 -44.75
N ARG A 462 16.42 -5.42 -45.74
CA ARG A 462 16.40 -6.72 -46.47
C ARG A 462 15.04 -7.00 -47.11
N THR A 463 14.49 -6.00 -47.80
CA THR A 463 13.22 -6.12 -48.52
C THR A 463 13.42 -6.04 -50.03
N ALA A 464 12.41 -6.48 -50.79
CA ALA A 464 12.41 -6.41 -52.24
C ALA A 464 11.03 -6.02 -52.77
N ALA A 465 11.02 -5.25 -53.86
CA ALA A 465 9.79 -4.95 -54.59
C ALA A 465 9.20 -6.25 -55.17
N PHE A 466 7.90 -6.44 -55.00
CA PHE A 466 7.16 -7.62 -55.46
C PHE A 466 6.05 -7.22 -56.47
N PRO A 467 5.53 -8.18 -57.26
CA PRO A 467 4.51 -7.90 -58.27
C PRO A 467 3.23 -7.28 -57.69
N ALA A 468 2.66 -6.29 -58.40
CA ALA A 468 1.44 -5.60 -57.94
C ALA A 468 0.24 -6.53 -57.73
N ALA A 469 0.20 -7.67 -58.44
CA ALA A 469 -0.82 -8.70 -58.29
C ALA A 469 -0.84 -9.38 -56.92
N TRP A 470 0.16 -9.18 -56.06
CA TRP A 470 0.19 -9.77 -54.71
C TRP A 470 -0.55 -8.92 -53.68
N TRP A 471 -0.79 -7.63 -53.97
CA TRP A 471 -1.36 -6.68 -53.03
C TRP A 471 -2.74 -7.06 -52.52
N TRP A 472 -3.59 -7.70 -53.32
CA TRP A 472 -4.95 -8.05 -52.88
C TRP A 472 -4.92 -9.01 -51.69
N LEU A 473 -4.01 -10.00 -51.69
CA LEU A 473 -3.88 -10.96 -50.59
C LEU A 473 -3.19 -10.32 -49.38
N ILE A 474 -2.23 -9.43 -49.60
CA ILE A 474 -1.56 -8.68 -48.53
C ILE A 474 -2.55 -7.78 -47.79
N ILE A 475 -3.33 -6.97 -48.51
CA ILE A 475 -4.34 -6.06 -47.95
C ILE A 475 -5.48 -6.84 -47.30
N ALA A 476 -5.83 -8.02 -47.83
CA ALA A 476 -6.83 -8.89 -47.22
C ALA A 476 -6.49 -9.31 -45.77
N GLY A 477 -5.24 -9.13 -45.31
CA GLY A 477 -4.86 -9.28 -43.90
C GLY A 477 -5.60 -8.36 -42.93
N PHE A 478 -6.17 -7.26 -43.41
CA PHE A 478 -7.06 -6.42 -42.61
C PHE A 478 -8.29 -7.19 -42.11
N ILE A 479 -8.82 -8.12 -42.92
CA ILE A 479 -10.05 -8.87 -42.64
C ILE A 479 -9.93 -9.72 -41.36
N PRO A 480 -8.95 -10.64 -41.23
CA PRO A 480 -8.80 -11.43 -40.01
C PRO A 480 -8.50 -10.56 -38.78
N GLY A 481 -7.71 -9.49 -38.92
CA GLY A 481 -7.41 -8.57 -37.82
C GLY A 481 -8.67 -7.83 -37.30
N PHE A 482 -9.57 -7.45 -38.20
CA PHE A 482 -10.79 -6.71 -37.86
C PHE A 482 -11.95 -7.62 -37.46
N PHE A 483 -12.35 -8.55 -38.33
CA PHE A 483 -13.60 -9.30 -38.16
C PHE A 483 -13.55 -10.35 -37.06
N ALA A 484 -12.38 -10.92 -36.76
CA ALA A 484 -12.29 -11.93 -35.72
C ALA A 484 -12.55 -11.36 -34.32
N VAL A 485 -12.00 -10.17 -34.05
CA VAL A 485 -12.22 -9.47 -32.78
C VAL A 485 -13.64 -8.91 -32.70
N GLU A 486 -14.20 -8.42 -33.80
CA GLU A 486 -15.61 -7.99 -33.82
C GLU A 486 -16.58 -9.17 -33.63
N PHE A 487 -16.30 -10.33 -34.22
CA PHE A 487 -17.06 -11.56 -33.99
C PHE A 487 -16.97 -12.00 -32.53
N GLU A 488 -15.76 -11.99 -31.94
CA GLU A 488 -15.56 -12.27 -30.52
C GLU A 488 -16.39 -11.32 -29.65
N LYS A 489 -16.29 -10.00 -29.88
CA LYS A 489 -17.09 -9.00 -29.13
C LYS A 489 -18.59 -9.24 -29.29
N TRP A 490 -19.06 -9.51 -30.50
CA TRP A 490 -20.47 -9.78 -30.78
C TRP A 490 -20.97 -11.04 -30.06
N TRP A 491 -20.21 -12.13 -30.10
CA TRP A 491 -20.54 -13.39 -29.44
C TRP A 491 -20.71 -13.20 -27.93
N PHE A 492 -19.77 -12.50 -27.29
CA PHE A 492 -19.82 -12.27 -25.84
C PHE A 492 -20.88 -11.26 -25.41
N ARG A 493 -21.23 -10.26 -26.24
CA ARG A 493 -22.38 -9.39 -25.95
C ARG A 493 -23.70 -10.15 -25.94
N ARG A 494 -23.93 -11.03 -26.91
CA ARG A 494 -25.18 -11.83 -27.01
C ARG A 494 -25.34 -12.86 -25.89
N THR A 495 -24.23 -13.46 -25.46
CA THR A 495 -24.22 -14.43 -24.35
C THR A 495 -24.26 -13.75 -22.98
N ALA A 496 -23.80 -12.50 -22.87
CA ALA A 496 -23.98 -11.69 -21.67
C ALA A 496 -25.43 -11.21 -21.51
N GLU A 497 -26.11 -10.79 -22.58
CA GLU A 497 -27.52 -10.37 -22.54
C GLU A 497 -28.46 -11.46 -22.02
N THR A 498 -28.15 -12.75 -22.24
CA THR A 498 -28.90 -13.88 -21.69
C THR A 498 -28.68 -14.11 -20.19
N SER A 499 -27.53 -13.70 -19.62
CA SER A 499 -27.27 -13.81 -18.16
C SER A 499 -27.62 -12.52 -17.38
N THR A 500 -27.84 -11.41 -18.09
CA THR A 500 -28.10 -10.11 -17.46
C THR A 500 -29.60 -9.87 -17.25
N LEU A 501 -30.48 -10.44 -18.09
CA LEU A 501 -31.94 -10.34 -17.93
C LEU A 501 -32.47 -11.11 -16.70
N ASP A 502 -31.80 -12.17 -16.26
CA ASP A 502 -32.12 -12.84 -14.98
C ASP A 502 -31.57 -12.08 -13.76
N ARG A 503 -30.50 -11.29 -13.94
CA ARG A 503 -29.86 -10.54 -12.84
C ARG A 503 -30.49 -9.18 -12.57
N ILE A 504 -31.28 -8.63 -13.48
CA ILE A 504 -31.90 -7.30 -13.33
C ILE A 504 -33.31 -7.38 -12.71
N ARG A 505 -33.98 -8.55 -12.71
CA ARG A 505 -35.33 -8.72 -12.15
C ARG A 505 -35.39 -8.96 -10.63
N HIS A 506 -34.27 -9.25 -9.99
CA HIS A 506 -34.17 -9.39 -8.53
C HIS A 506 -33.25 -8.30 -7.97
N HIS A 507 -33.84 -7.24 -7.43
CA HIS A 507 -33.11 -6.23 -6.65
C HIS A 507 -32.57 -6.85 -5.36
N GLU A 508 -31.27 -6.66 -5.12
CA GLU A 508 -30.58 -6.34 -3.86
C GLU A 508 -29.10 -6.64 -4.11
N PHE A 509 -28.22 -5.67 -3.84
CA PHE A 509 -26.79 -6.00 -3.76
C PHE A 509 -26.63 -7.04 -2.65
N PRO A 510 -26.11 -8.26 -2.93
CA PRO A 510 -25.78 -9.14 -1.82
C PRO A 510 -24.60 -8.50 -1.07
N PRO A 511 -24.61 -8.45 0.27
CA PRO A 511 -23.37 -8.32 0.99
C PRO A 511 -22.52 -9.52 0.54
N TRP A 512 -21.29 -9.20 0.13
CA TRP A 512 -20.23 -10.15 -0.20
C TRP A 512 -20.40 -11.48 0.57
N ALA A 513 -20.75 -12.55 -0.12
CA ALA A 513 -20.75 -13.89 0.47
C ALA A 513 -19.33 -14.45 0.35
N PRO A 514 -18.62 -14.74 1.45
CA PRO A 514 -17.46 -15.60 1.37
C PRO A 514 -17.94 -17.00 1.02
N ASN A 515 -17.27 -17.66 0.06
CA ASN A 515 -17.48 -19.08 -0.22
C ASN A 515 -17.32 -19.88 1.09
N ARG A 516 -18.43 -20.29 1.70
CA ARG A 516 -18.45 -21.24 2.81
C ARG A 516 -18.43 -22.64 2.24
N HIS A 517 -17.27 -23.28 2.28
CA HIS A 517 -17.26 -24.73 2.48
C HIS A 517 -17.73 -25.00 3.92
N PRO A 518 -18.53 -26.04 4.17
CA PRO A 518 -18.87 -26.45 5.52
C PRO A 518 -17.64 -27.15 6.14
N GLY A 519 -16.71 -26.34 6.64
CA GLY A 519 -15.68 -26.79 7.57
C GLY A 519 -16.23 -26.84 9.01
N PRO A 520 -15.55 -27.53 9.93
CA PRO A 520 -15.91 -27.54 11.35
C PRO A 520 -16.03 -26.11 11.91
N LEU A 521 -16.86 -25.93 12.94
CA LEU A 521 -17.06 -24.65 13.64
C LEU A 521 -15.71 -23.98 13.95
N PRO A 522 -15.48 -22.69 13.66
CA PRO A 522 -14.17 -22.07 13.78
C PRO A 522 -13.64 -22.12 15.21
N MET A 523 -12.37 -22.53 15.39
CA MET A 523 -11.71 -22.54 16.69
C MET A 523 -11.34 -21.12 17.10
N LYS A 524 -11.59 -20.75 18.36
CA LYS A 524 -11.15 -19.46 18.91
C LYS A 524 -9.67 -19.51 19.30
N VAL A 525 -8.90 -18.52 18.87
CA VAL A 525 -7.45 -18.45 19.10
C VAL A 525 -7.07 -17.04 19.56
N THR A 526 -6.43 -16.92 20.71
CA THR A 526 -5.89 -15.64 21.19
C THR A 526 -4.45 -15.48 20.70
N VAL A 527 -4.16 -14.43 19.95
CA VAL A 527 -2.85 -14.15 19.37
C VAL A 527 -2.16 -13.05 20.18
N PHE A 528 -1.17 -13.41 21.00
CA PHE A 528 -0.40 -12.47 21.81
C PHE A 528 0.74 -11.82 21.02
N SER A 529 1.26 -10.70 21.53
CA SER A 529 2.36 -9.95 20.92
C SER A 529 2.10 -9.60 19.45
N SER A 530 0.85 -9.39 19.05
CA SER A 530 0.48 -9.16 17.65
C SER A 530 0.89 -7.75 17.19
N LYS A 531 1.53 -7.66 16.02
CA LYS A 531 1.87 -6.38 15.36
C LYS A 531 0.95 -6.16 14.14
N PRO A 532 0.81 -4.94 13.59
CA PRO A 532 -0.12 -4.67 12.49
C PRO A 532 0.07 -5.54 11.24
N HIS A 533 1.31 -5.96 10.95
CA HIS A 533 1.58 -6.89 9.85
C HIS A 533 1.04 -8.30 10.13
N ASP A 534 1.11 -8.77 11.38
CA ASP A 534 0.55 -10.08 11.76
C ASP A 534 -0.95 -10.11 11.51
N VAL A 535 -1.68 -9.09 11.96
CA VAL A 535 -3.12 -8.95 11.73
C VAL A 535 -3.44 -9.02 10.23
N ALA A 536 -2.75 -8.22 9.41
CA ALA A 536 -2.98 -8.17 7.97
C ALA A 536 -2.74 -9.51 7.25
N PHE A 537 -1.70 -10.26 7.61
CA PHE A 537 -1.38 -11.55 6.99
C PHE A 537 -2.26 -12.68 7.52
N PHE A 538 -2.49 -12.74 8.83
CA PHE A 538 -3.36 -13.76 9.42
C PHE A 538 -4.81 -13.57 8.97
N ASP A 539 -5.38 -12.36 8.97
CA ASP A 539 -6.76 -12.14 8.51
C ASP A 539 -6.96 -12.54 7.05
N ARG A 540 -6.01 -12.16 6.19
CA ARG A 540 -6.03 -12.49 4.78
C ARG A 540 -6.00 -14.00 4.52
N LEU A 541 -5.18 -14.74 5.27
CA LEU A 541 -4.98 -16.18 5.07
C LEU A 541 -5.99 -17.04 5.83
N ASN A 542 -6.48 -16.55 6.97
CA ASN A 542 -7.42 -17.24 7.83
C ASN A 542 -8.74 -17.51 7.11
N ALA A 543 -9.24 -16.56 6.29
CA ALA A 543 -10.41 -16.75 5.44
C ALA A 543 -11.64 -17.36 6.17
N GLY A 544 -11.78 -17.06 7.48
CA GLY A 544 -12.83 -17.59 8.34
C GLY A 544 -12.62 -19.02 8.88
N ARG A 545 -11.42 -19.59 8.77
CA ARG A 545 -11.08 -20.93 9.31
C ARG A 545 -11.13 -20.95 10.84
N HIS A 546 -10.62 -19.90 11.48
CA HIS A 546 -10.54 -19.74 12.93
C HIS A 546 -11.05 -18.34 13.35
N GLN A 547 -11.45 -18.18 14.60
CA GLN A 547 -11.74 -16.86 15.19
C GLN A 547 -10.48 -16.38 15.90
N LEU A 548 -9.79 -15.37 15.35
CA LEU A 548 -8.52 -14.86 15.87
C LEU A 548 -8.77 -13.58 16.67
N ASP A 549 -8.42 -13.59 17.96
CA ASP A 549 -8.45 -12.43 18.84
C ASP A 549 -7.01 -11.92 19.00
N PHE A 550 -6.67 -10.83 18.32
CA PHE A 550 -5.33 -10.24 18.35
C PHE A 550 -5.14 -9.32 19.56
N LEU A 551 -4.10 -9.59 20.35
CA LEU A 551 -3.69 -8.80 21.50
C LEU A 551 -2.29 -8.22 21.24
N PRO A 552 -2.08 -6.90 21.35
CA PRO A 552 -0.75 -6.31 21.27
C PRO A 552 0.11 -6.64 22.50
N GLU A 553 -0.51 -6.97 23.63
CA GLU A 553 0.19 -7.30 24.87
C GLU A 553 0.99 -8.61 24.76
N ARG A 554 2.17 -8.61 25.39
CA ARG A 554 2.96 -9.84 25.56
C ARG A 554 2.25 -10.81 26.49
N LEU A 555 2.40 -12.10 26.21
CA LEU A 555 1.98 -13.15 27.14
C LEU A 555 2.97 -13.19 28.31
N THR A 556 2.41 -13.09 29.52
CA THR A 556 3.08 -13.19 30.82
C THR A 556 2.11 -13.88 31.77
N PRO A 557 2.53 -14.34 32.96
CA PRO A 557 1.60 -14.87 33.96
C PRO A 557 0.45 -13.91 34.31
N ARG A 558 0.65 -12.59 34.19
CA ARG A 558 -0.37 -11.57 34.45
C ARG A 558 -1.37 -11.38 33.31
N THR A 559 -0.93 -11.56 32.07
CA THR A 559 -1.75 -11.36 30.86
C THR A 559 -2.34 -12.66 30.32
N ALA A 560 -1.84 -13.83 30.77
CA ALA A 560 -2.39 -15.15 30.45
C ALA A 560 -3.92 -15.28 30.66
N PRO A 561 -4.56 -14.65 31.67
CA PRO A 561 -6.02 -14.69 31.83
C PRO A 561 -6.81 -14.12 30.63
N LEU A 562 -6.19 -13.29 29.78
CA LEU A 562 -6.82 -12.74 28.57
C LEU A 562 -7.16 -13.83 27.53
N ALA A 563 -6.56 -15.01 27.64
CA ALA A 563 -6.88 -16.17 26.78
C ALA A 563 -8.15 -16.93 27.20
N ARG A 564 -8.90 -16.45 28.22
CA ARG A 564 -10.07 -17.16 28.74
C ARG A 564 -11.12 -17.41 27.65
N GLY A 565 -11.49 -18.68 27.49
CA GLY A 565 -12.47 -19.11 26.49
C GLY A 565 -11.89 -19.37 25.09
N ALA A 566 -10.57 -19.25 24.91
CA ALA A 566 -9.88 -19.70 23.70
C ALA A 566 -9.21 -21.07 23.93
N PRO A 567 -9.54 -22.12 23.17
CA PRO A 567 -8.88 -23.43 23.28
C PRO A 567 -7.43 -23.43 22.75
N ALA A 568 -6.98 -22.37 22.07
CA ALA A 568 -5.62 -22.25 21.58
C ALA A 568 -5.09 -20.81 21.75
N VAL A 569 -3.79 -20.67 21.93
CA VAL A 569 -3.09 -19.38 21.90
C VAL A 569 -1.99 -19.40 20.85
N CYS A 570 -1.74 -18.26 20.21
CA CYS A 570 -0.62 -18.06 19.32
C CYS A 570 0.35 -17.06 19.96
N VAL A 571 1.63 -17.43 20.00
CA VAL A 571 2.68 -16.70 20.72
C VAL A 571 3.89 -16.47 19.82
N PHE A 572 4.72 -15.48 20.17
CA PHE A 572 5.95 -15.12 19.50
C PHE A 572 7.19 -15.31 20.38
N VAL A 573 8.37 -14.96 19.85
CA VAL A 573 9.67 -15.25 20.50
C VAL A 573 9.89 -14.53 21.82
N HIS A 574 9.22 -13.40 22.07
CA HIS A 574 9.37 -12.58 23.27
C HIS A 574 8.25 -12.77 24.30
N ASP A 575 7.35 -13.72 24.06
CA ASP A 575 6.30 -14.08 25.02
C ASP A 575 6.87 -14.96 26.12
N GLU A 576 6.48 -14.71 27.38
CA GLU A 576 6.89 -15.51 28.53
C GLU A 576 5.92 -16.68 28.72
N VAL A 577 6.32 -17.87 28.28
CA VAL A 577 5.53 -19.10 28.41
C VAL A 577 6.14 -19.98 29.51
N SER A 578 6.25 -19.38 30.70
CA SER A 578 6.75 -20.02 31.92
C SER A 578 5.72 -20.95 32.55
N ARG A 579 6.13 -21.81 33.50
CA ARG A 579 5.22 -22.66 34.27
C ARG A 579 4.03 -21.88 34.86
N ALA A 580 4.28 -20.70 35.43
CA ALA A 580 3.25 -19.86 36.01
C ALA A 580 2.24 -19.35 34.97
N ALA A 581 2.69 -18.99 33.77
CA ALA A 581 1.80 -18.62 32.67
C ALA A 581 1.00 -19.83 32.17
N LEU A 582 1.65 -20.99 32.04
CA LEU A 582 1.04 -22.24 31.58
C LEU A 582 -0.05 -22.75 32.54
N ASP A 583 0.16 -22.68 33.85
CA ASP A 583 -0.86 -23.06 34.84
C ASP A 583 -2.13 -22.20 34.66
N VAL A 584 -1.99 -20.89 34.45
CA VAL A 584 -3.12 -19.97 34.19
C VAL A 584 -3.80 -20.26 32.85
N LEU A 585 -3.03 -20.56 31.79
CA LEU A 585 -3.59 -20.94 30.50
C LEU A 585 -4.35 -22.27 30.55
N ALA A 586 -3.87 -23.24 31.34
CA ALA A 586 -4.54 -24.51 31.57
C ALA A 586 -5.88 -24.31 32.30
N GLU A 587 -5.91 -23.47 33.35
CA GLU A 587 -7.15 -23.07 34.05
C GLU A 587 -8.13 -22.35 33.12
N ALA A 588 -7.62 -21.58 32.14
CA ALA A 588 -8.41 -20.90 31.12
C ALA A 588 -8.96 -21.83 30.02
N GLY A 589 -8.57 -23.12 30.01
CA GLY A 589 -9.02 -24.14 29.07
C GLY A 589 -8.22 -24.23 27.77
N VAL A 590 -7.02 -23.65 27.72
CA VAL A 590 -6.12 -23.72 26.55
C VAL A 590 -5.54 -25.12 26.42
N LYS A 591 -5.59 -25.68 25.21
CA LYS A 591 -5.06 -27.01 24.87
C LYS A 591 -3.91 -26.98 23.86
N LEU A 592 -3.67 -25.83 23.22
CA LEU A 592 -2.64 -25.66 22.19
C LEU A 592 -1.94 -24.31 22.32
N ILE A 593 -0.62 -24.33 22.20
CA ILE A 593 0.24 -23.16 22.03
C ILE A 593 0.91 -23.25 20.65
N ALA A 594 0.57 -22.31 19.77
CA ALA A 594 1.11 -22.21 18.43
C ALA A 594 2.16 -21.10 18.35
N LEU A 595 3.44 -21.47 18.30
CA LEU A 595 4.53 -20.54 18.06
C LEU A 595 4.55 -20.13 16.58
N ARG A 596 4.52 -18.83 16.32
CA ARG A 596 4.70 -18.25 14.97
C ARG A 596 6.17 -18.01 14.63
N CYS A 597 7.05 -18.85 15.16
CA CYS A 597 8.49 -18.76 14.99
C CYS A 597 9.13 -20.15 15.04
N ALA A 598 10.42 -20.23 14.68
CA ALA A 598 11.18 -21.47 14.70
C ALA A 598 11.79 -21.79 16.07
N GLY A 599 12.17 -20.76 16.83
CA GLY A 599 12.68 -20.90 18.19
C GLY A 599 11.56 -21.10 19.20
N PHE A 600 11.83 -21.84 20.27
CA PHE A 600 10.85 -22.16 21.33
C PHE A 600 11.49 -22.10 22.72
N ASN A 601 12.60 -21.37 22.85
CA ASN A 601 13.38 -21.25 24.09
C ASN A 601 12.58 -20.56 25.21
N ASN A 602 11.57 -19.79 24.83
CA ASN A 602 10.69 -19.06 25.72
C ASN A 602 9.54 -19.92 26.29
N VAL A 603 9.51 -21.23 25.99
CA VAL A 603 8.47 -22.17 26.41
C VAL A 603 9.02 -23.26 27.34
N ASP A 604 8.42 -23.39 28.53
CA ASP A 604 8.67 -24.53 29.41
C ASP A 604 7.92 -25.78 28.89
N LEU A 605 8.62 -26.57 28.06
CA LEU A 605 8.05 -27.76 27.43
C LEU A 605 7.65 -28.86 28.43
N ARG A 606 8.34 -28.95 29.58
CA ARG A 606 8.01 -29.96 30.60
C ARG A 606 6.70 -29.60 31.27
N ALA A 607 6.57 -28.34 31.69
CA ALA A 607 5.33 -27.82 32.25
C ALA A 607 4.15 -27.95 31.27
N ALA A 608 4.35 -27.62 29.99
CA ALA A 608 3.30 -27.75 28.98
C ALA A 608 2.83 -29.21 28.83
N SER A 609 3.76 -30.17 28.85
CA SER A 609 3.44 -31.60 28.81
C SER A 609 2.70 -32.07 30.07
N ASP A 610 3.13 -31.65 31.26
CA ASP A 610 2.48 -32.01 32.54
C ASP A 610 1.02 -31.53 32.59
N LEU A 611 0.73 -30.40 31.95
CA LEU A 611 -0.60 -29.79 31.86
C LEU A 611 -1.43 -30.27 30.66
N GLY A 612 -0.88 -31.16 29.82
CA GLY A 612 -1.56 -31.68 28.62
C GLY A 612 -1.75 -30.64 27.51
N ILE A 613 -0.93 -29.58 27.47
CA ILE A 613 -0.97 -28.53 26.46
C ILE A 613 -0.01 -28.90 25.32
N ALA A 614 -0.54 -29.03 24.10
CA ALA A 614 0.28 -29.26 22.92
C ALA A 614 1.04 -27.99 22.51
N VAL A 615 2.30 -28.14 22.08
CA VAL A 615 3.12 -27.02 21.59
C VAL A 615 3.52 -27.29 20.15
N VAL A 616 3.23 -26.34 19.25
CA VAL A 616 3.54 -26.44 17.82
C VAL A 616 4.33 -25.23 17.36
N ARG A 617 5.17 -25.37 16.34
CA ARG A 617 6.03 -24.29 15.84
C ARG A 617 6.02 -24.16 14.32
N VAL A 618 6.70 -23.14 13.80
CA VAL A 618 7.00 -22.97 12.37
C VAL A 618 8.48 -23.33 12.13
N PRO A 619 8.81 -24.56 11.70
CA PRO A 619 10.20 -25.02 11.70
C PRO A 619 11.11 -24.31 10.69
N ALA A 620 10.56 -23.87 9.57
CA ALA A 620 11.25 -23.10 8.54
C ALA A 620 10.23 -22.25 7.78
N TYR A 621 10.54 -20.97 7.57
CA TYR A 621 9.68 -20.03 6.86
C TYR A 621 10.37 -19.42 5.63
N SER A 622 11.68 -19.15 5.70
CA SER A 622 12.52 -18.75 4.55
C SER A 622 13.99 -18.75 4.95
N PRO A 623 14.75 -19.82 4.65
CA PRO A 623 16.20 -19.82 4.87
C PRO A 623 16.93 -18.77 4.01
N HIS A 624 16.33 -18.41 2.87
CA HIS A 624 16.85 -17.41 1.94
C HIS A 624 16.84 -16.00 2.55
N ALA A 625 15.74 -15.60 3.19
CA ALA A 625 15.60 -14.26 3.77
C ALA A 625 16.75 -13.93 4.73
N VAL A 626 17.06 -14.84 5.65
CA VAL A 626 18.11 -14.63 6.66
C VAL A 626 19.51 -14.63 6.01
N ALA A 627 19.75 -15.54 5.06
CA ALA A 627 21.02 -15.60 4.34
C ALA A 627 21.27 -14.37 3.47
N GLU A 628 20.25 -13.87 2.78
CA GLU A 628 20.29 -12.65 1.97
C GLU A 628 20.52 -11.41 2.85
N HIS A 629 19.87 -11.34 4.02
CA HIS A 629 20.09 -10.26 4.98
C HIS A 629 21.52 -10.24 5.52
N ALA A 630 22.08 -11.40 5.87
CA ALA A 630 23.49 -11.52 6.28
C ALA A 630 24.44 -11.03 5.17
N ALA A 631 24.18 -11.38 3.91
CA ALA A 631 24.94 -10.87 2.77
C ALA A 631 24.75 -9.35 2.58
N GLY A 632 23.53 -8.84 2.81
CA GLY A 632 23.21 -7.42 2.80
C GLY A 632 23.96 -6.62 3.85
N LEU A 633 24.09 -7.15 5.07
CA LEU A 633 24.91 -6.55 6.15
C LEU A 633 26.38 -6.48 5.74
N ILE A 634 26.94 -7.54 5.15
CA ILE A 634 28.31 -7.56 4.63
C ILE A 634 28.52 -6.46 3.60
N LEU A 635 27.63 -6.34 2.61
CA LEU A 635 27.74 -5.31 1.59
C LEU A 635 27.57 -3.90 2.18
N THR A 636 26.65 -3.73 3.12
CA THR A 636 26.38 -2.45 3.79
C THR A 636 27.55 -1.98 4.63
N LEU A 637 28.22 -2.88 5.35
CA LEU A 637 29.43 -2.59 6.13
C LEU A 637 30.63 -2.35 5.22
N ASN A 638 30.83 -3.19 4.21
CA ASN A 638 31.95 -3.10 3.28
C ASN A 638 31.88 -1.81 2.42
N ARG A 639 30.74 -1.55 1.77
CA ARG A 639 30.54 -0.38 0.89
C ARG A 639 30.05 0.86 1.62
N LYS A 640 29.77 0.74 2.93
CA LYS A 640 29.31 1.83 3.82
C LYS A 640 28.07 2.56 3.31
N TYR A 641 27.12 1.81 2.72
CA TYR A 641 25.88 2.37 2.15
C TYR A 641 25.10 3.19 3.17
N HIS A 642 25.01 2.72 4.42
CA HIS A 642 24.36 3.42 5.53
C HIS A 642 24.92 4.83 5.75
N ARG A 643 26.24 5.02 5.68
CA ARG A 643 26.89 6.33 5.82
C ARG A 643 26.77 7.17 4.56
N ALA A 644 26.95 6.57 3.38
CA ALA A 644 26.83 7.27 2.11
C ALA A 644 25.43 7.88 1.93
N TYR A 645 24.38 7.10 2.27
CA TYR A 645 22.99 7.55 2.23
C TYR A 645 22.74 8.73 3.20
N ALA A 646 23.21 8.63 4.45
CA ALA A 646 23.07 9.70 5.43
C ALA A 646 23.75 11.00 4.97
N ARG A 647 25.00 10.90 4.48
CA ARG A 647 25.77 12.06 4.02
C ARG A 647 25.12 12.81 2.85
N ILE A 648 24.56 12.09 1.88
CA ILE A 648 23.91 12.72 0.72
C ILE A 648 22.69 13.55 1.15
N ARG A 649 21.95 13.12 2.18
CA ARG A 649 20.83 13.91 2.73
C ARG A 649 21.29 15.23 3.36
N GLU A 650 22.53 15.29 3.82
CA GLU A 650 23.20 16.49 4.34
C GLU A 650 24.00 17.25 3.26
N ARG A 651 23.86 16.86 1.98
CA ARG A 651 24.61 17.43 0.83
C ARG A 651 26.13 17.21 0.92
N ASN A 652 26.59 16.24 1.69
CA ASN A 652 27.98 15.81 1.73
C ASN A 652 28.22 14.71 0.69
N PHE A 653 28.93 15.04 -0.39
CA PHE A 653 29.25 14.13 -1.49
C PHE A 653 30.69 13.56 -1.42
N SER A 654 31.42 13.78 -0.31
CA SER A 654 32.80 13.27 -0.18
C SER A 654 32.84 11.74 -0.06
N LEU A 655 33.76 11.14 -0.81
CA LEU A 655 34.08 9.71 -0.77
C LEU A 655 35.01 9.34 0.40
N ASP A 656 35.52 10.34 1.14
CA ASP A 656 36.50 10.12 2.21
C ASP A 656 35.92 9.26 3.34
N GLY A 657 36.63 8.19 3.68
CA GLY A 657 36.20 7.23 4.67
C GLY A 657 35.11 6.26 4.19
N LEU A 658 34.72 6.27 2.90
CA LEU A 658 33.76 5.32 2.29
C LEU A 658 34.42 4.17 1.50
N MET A 659 35.76 4.11 1.48
CA MET A 659 36.50 3.03 0.82
C MET A 659 36.17 1.67 1.46
N GLY A 660 35.90 0.67 0.60
CA GLY A 660 35.70 -0.73 0.95
C GLY A 660 36.68 -1.64 0.18
N PHE A 661 36.42 -2.95 0.17
CA PHE A 661 37.22 -3.96 -0.52
C PHE A 661 36.37 -4.86 -1.41
N ASP A 662 37.01 -5.57 -2.35
CA ASP A 662 36.31 -6.55 -3.18
C ASP A 662 36.12 -7.87 -2.42
N LEU A 663 34.91 -8.43 -2.48
CA LEU A 663 34.60 -9.73 -1.88
C LEU A 663 35.22 -10.89 -2.66
N HIS A 664 35.41 -10.74 -3.97
CA HIS A 664 35.99 -11.76 -4.82
C HIS A 664 37.38 -12.16 -4.31
N GLY A 665 37.60 -13.47 -4.10
CA GLY A 665 38.87 -14.01 -3.60
C GLY A 665 39.07 -13.94 -2.08
N ARG A 666 38.16 -13.31 -1.33
CA ARG A 666 38.19 -13.30 0.15
C ARG A 666 37.75 -14.63 0.74
N THR A 667 38.26 -14.94 1.93
CA THR A 667 37.85 -16.15 2.67
C THR A 667 36.69 -15.83 3.61
N VAL A 668 35.58 -16.57 3.48
CA VAL A 668 34.40 -16.45 4.35
C VAL A 668 34.25 -17.71 5.19
N GLY A 669 34.30 -17.55 6.51
CA GLY A 669 34.05 -18.60 7.49
C GLY A 669 32.58 -18.66 7.88
N VAL A 670 31.96 -19.83 7.76
CA VAL A 670 30.56 -20.06 8.14
C VAL A 670 30.49 -21.05 9.30
N LEU A 671 30.05 -20.59 10.46
CA LEU A 671 29.79 -21.47 11.61
C LEU A 671 28.34 -21.96 11.56
N GLY A 672 28.13 -23.25 11.30
CA GLY A 672 26.82 -23.85 11.11
C GLY A 672 26.44 -23.97 9.64
N THR A 673 26.20 -25.20 9.21
CA THR A 673 25.83 -25.61 7.83
C THR A 673 24.42 -26.21 7.79
N GLY A 674 23.52 -25.67 8.62
CA GLY A 674 22.09 -25.87 8.46
C GLY A 674 21.54 -25.21 7.19
N LYS A 675 20.22 -25.22 7.01
CA LYS A 675 19.56 -24.67 5.81
C LYS A 675 19.96 -23.21 5.49
N ILE A 676 20.04 -22.35 6.52
CA ILE A 676 20.44 -20.94 6.36
C ILE A 676 21.93 -20.84 6.03
N GLY A 677 22.78 -21.54 6.79
CA GLY A 677 24.23 -21.54 6.57
C GLY A 677 24.64 -22.01 5.18
N LEU A 678 24.00 -23.06 4.65
CA LEU A 678 24.24 -23.54 3.27
C LEU A 678 23.78 -22.51 2.23
N CYS A 679 22.64 -21.86 2.44
CA CYS A 679 22.17 -20.79 1.56
C CYS A 679 23.14 -19.61 1.55
N PHE A 680 23.60 -19.18 2.73
CA PHE A 680 24.58 -18.11 2.88
C PHE A 680 25.92 -18.47 2.21
N ALA A 681 26.42 -19.69 2.44
CA ALA A 681 27.64 -20.18 1.81
C ALA A 681 27.56 -20.16 0.27
N ARG A 682 26.41 -20.52 -0.31
CA ARG A 682 26.18 -20.42 -1.76
C ARG A 682 26.20 -18.99 -2.27
N ILE A 683 25.60 -18.05 -1.54
CA ILE A 683 25.61 -16.63 -1.91
C ILE A 683 27.06 -16.12 -1.91
N MET A 684 27.84 -16.45 -0.88
CA MET A 684 29.26 -16.04 -0.79
C MET A 684 30.12 -16.68 -1.88
N HIS A 685 29.88 -17.96 -2.19
CA HIS A 685 30.53 -18.62 -3.34
C HIS A 685 30.15 -17.94 -4.67
N GLY A 686 28.90 -17.48 -4.81
CA GLY A 686 28.42 -16.70 -5.96
C GLY A 686 29.14 -15.35 -6.14
N PHE A 687 29.60 -14.72 -5.05
CA PHE A 687 30.47 -13.54 -5.10
C PHE A 687 31.94 -13.86 -5.44
N GLY A 688 32.29 -15.14 -5.63
CA GLY A 688 33.65 -15.60 -5.89
C GLY A 688 34.52 -15.67 -4.63
N CYS A 689 33.91 -15.76 -3.44
CA CYS A 689 34.64 -15.97 -2.19
C CYS A 689 35.06 -17.43 -2.01
N LYS A 690 36.15 -17.65 -1.27
CA LYS A 690 36.53 -18.98 -0.76
C LYS A 690 35.76 -19.25 0.52
N VAL A 691 34.90 -20.26 0.54
CA VAL A 691 34.06 -20.53 1.72
C VAL A 691 34.60 -21.72 2.51
N VAL A 692 34.83 -21.51 3.80
CA VAL A 692 35.18 -22.55 4.77
C VAL A 692 34.09 -22.66 5.82
N ALA A 693 33.80 -23.87 6.29
CA ALA A 693 32.72 -24.11 7.24
C ALA A 693 33.18 -24.89 8.46
N CYS A 694 32.50 -24.68 9.59
CA CYS A 694 32.64 -25.49 10.80
C CYS A 694 31.25 -25.88 11.29
N ASP A 695 31.02 -27.17 11.51
CA ASP A 695 29.75 -27.71 12.04
C ASP A 695 30.00 -29.05 12.73
N THR A 696 29.11 -29.44 13.64
CA THR A 696 29.14 -30.75 14.31
C THR A 696 28.76 -31.90 13.37
N CYS A 697 27.95 -31.61 12.35
CA CYS A 697 27.55 -32.57 11.33
C CYS A 697 27.94 -32.06 9.95
N VAL A 698 28.69 -32.86 9.19
CA VAL A 698 29.09 -32.52 7.83
C VAL A 698 27.90 -32.72 6.90
N SER A 699 27.52 -31.67 6.17
CA SER A 699 26.48 -31.76 5.16
C SER A 699 27.04 -32.33 3.85
N GLU A 700 26.43 -33.39 3.33
CA GLU A 700 26.77 -33.92 2.00
C GLU A 700 26.58 -32.88 0.88
N GLU A 701 25.63 -31.96 1.07
CA GLU A 701 25.32 -30.88 0.13
C GLU A 701 26.44 -29.82 0.09
N ALA A 702 27.06 -29.52 1.24
CA ALA A 702 28.23 -28.65 1.32
C ALA A 702 29.47 -29.27 0.67
N ALA A 703 29.68 -30.58 0.86
CA ALA A 703 30.80 -31.29 0.25
C ALA A 703 30.73 -31.27 -1.29
N ARG A 704 29.53 -31.33 -1.88
CA ARG A 704 29.33 -31.26 -3.34
C ARG A 704 29.53 -29.86 -3.93
N THR A 705 29.50 -28.82 -3.11
CA THR A 705 29.58 -27.40 -3.54
C THR A 705 30.98 -26.81 -3.35
N GLY A 706 31.98 -27.62 -3.00
CA GLY A 706 33.37 -27.19 -2.86
C GLY A 706 33.70 -26.46 -1.55
N ILE A 707 32.79 -26.51 -0.55
CA ILE A 707 33.00 -25.91 0.76
C ILE A 707 33.87 -26.83 1.62
N ALA A 708 35.01 -26.33 2.08
CA ALA A 708 35.92 -27.09 2.93
C ALA A 708 35.50 -26.98 4.41
N TYR A 709 35.36 -28.12 5.08
CA TYR A 709 35.15 -28.15 6.53
C TYR A 709 36.48 -28.09 7.25
N VAL A 710 36.61 -27.15 8.18
CA VAL A 710 37.83 -26.93 8.98
C VAL A 710 37.47 -26.84 10.47
N PRO A 711 38.41 -27.15 11.38
CA PRO A 711 38.21 -26.90 12.82
C PRO A 711 37.88 -25.44 13.09
N TRP A 712 37.15 -25.17 14.18
CA TRP A 712 36.74 -23.83 14.59
C TRP A 712 37.93 -22.87 14.68
N GLU A 713 39.00 -23.35 15.26
CA GLU A 713 40.29 -22.68 15.42
C GLU A 713 40.87 -22.20 14.09
N THR A 714 40.88 -23.09 13.09
CA THR A 714 41.36 -22.78 11.76
C THR A 714 40.44 -21.79 11.04
N LEU A 715 39.12 -21.92 11.22
CA LEU A 715 38.14 -21.01 10.64
C LEU A 715 38.42 -19.56 11.08
N LEU A 716 38.69 -19.34 12.37
CA LEU A 716 39.00 -18.02 12.92
C LEU A 716 40.26 -17.40 12.28
N GLU A 717 41.31 -18.20 12.10
CA GLU A 717 42.62 -17.74 11.63
C GLU A 717 42.64 -17.41 10.13
N VAL A 718 41.85 -18.13 9.31
CA VAL A 718 41.90 -18.01 7.85
C VAL A 718 40.84 -17.08 7.26
N SER A 719 39.79 -16.74 8.01
CA SER A 719 38.63 -15.99 7.51
C SER A 719 38.85 -14.48 7.53
N ASP A 720 38.49 -13.81 6.43
CA ASP A 720 38.40 -12.35 6.35
C ASP A 720 37.01 -11.86 6.83
N ILE A 721 36.00 -12.72 6.66
CA ILE A 721 34.61 -12.51 7.10
C ILE A 721 34.14 -13.76 7.82
N ILE A 722 33.53 -13.61 9.00
CA ILE A 722 32.97 -14.72 9.79
C ILE A 722 31.47 -14.49 9.94
N SER A 723 30.65 -15.47 9.56
CA SER A 723 29.20 -15.45 9.76
C SER A 723 28.75 -16.58 10.67
N LEU A 724 27.97 -16.23 11.71
CA LEU A 724 27.40 -17.17 12.66
C LEU A 724 26.00 -17.59 12.20
N GLN A 725 25.84 -18.87 11.85
CA GLN A 725 24.65 -19.50 11.28
C GLN A 725 24.25 -20.77 12.06
N CYS A 726 24.52 -20.79 13.37
CA CYS A 726 24.31 -21.95 14.24
C CYS A 726 23.29 -21.67 15.37
N PRO A 727 22.62 -22.71 15.90
CA PRO A 727 21.73 -22.55 17.04
C PRO A 727 22.52 -22.23 18.32
N LEU A 728 21.83 -21.61 19.28
CA LEU A 728 22.35 -21.43 20.64
C LEU A 728 22.14 -22.71 21.44
N THR A 729 23.23 -23.35 21.84
CA THR A 729 23.29 -24.53 22.71
C THR A 729 24.25 -24.24 23.86
N PRO A 730 24.28 -25.06 24.93
CA PRO A 730 25.27 -24.89 25.99
C PRO A 730 26.73 -24.86 25.48
N GLN A 731 27.02 -25.52 24.36
CA GLN A 731 28.34 -25.57 23.75
C GLN A 731 28.65 -24.37 22.84
N THR A 732 27.63 -23.74 22.24
CA THR A 732 27.81 -22.57 21.34
C THR A 732 27.56 -21.24 22.04
N ARG A 733 27.05 -21.24 23.28
CA ARG A 733 26.91 -20.03 24.09
C ARG A 733 28.27 -19.38 24.30
N HIS A 734 28.34 -18.08 24.00
CA HIS A 734 29.57 -17.28 24.08
C HIS A 734 30.74 -17.97 23.37
N ILE A 735 30.54 -18.45 22.14
CA ILE A 735 31.63 -19.01 21.33
C ILE A 735 32.57 -17.92 20.79
N ILE A 736 32.05 -16.70 20.60
CA ILE A 736 32.86 -15.51 20.37
C ILE A 736 33.18 -14.87 21.72
N THR A 737 34.42 -15.02 22.18
CA THR A 737 34.98 -14.49 23.43
C THR A 737 36.25 -13.72 23.12
N ALA A 738 36.83 -13.01 24.11
CA ALA A 738 38.13 -12.38 23.96
C ALA A 738 39.23 -13.34 23.44
N ALA A 739 39.19 -14.62 23.86
CA ALA A 739 40.17 -15.62 23.43
C ALA A 739 40.01 -16.04 21.97
N SER A 740 38.76 -16.21 21.48
CA SER A 740 38.53 -16.53 20.06
C SER A 740 38.75 -15.31 19.16
N ILE A 741 38.40 -14.11 19.62
CA ILE A 741 38.68 -12.84 18.93
C ILE A 741 40.18 -12.63 18.70
N ALA A 742 41.02 -12.96 19.70
CA ALA A 742 42.47 -12.82 19.61
C ALA A 742 43.10 -13.70 18.50
N ARG A 743 42.40 -14.74 18.05
CA ARG A 743 42.84 -15.63 16.95
C ARG A 743 42.35 -15.19 15.57
N MET A 744 41.40 -14.26 15.53
CA MET A 744 40.89 -13.74 14.27
C MET A 744 41.97 -12.89 13.57
N LYS A 745 41.84 -12.74 12.25
CA LYS A 745 42.66 -11.76 11.54
C LYS A 745 42.38 -10.34 12.02
N PRO A 746 43.40 -9.46 12.10
CA PRO A 746 43.17 -8.05 12.35
C PRO A 746 42.26 -7.44 11.27
N GLY A 747 41.22 -6.71 11.70
CA GLY A 747 40.26 -6.09 10.79
C GLY A 747 39.20 -7.04 10.23
N VAL A 748 39.00 -8.22 10.81
CA VAL A 748 37.97 -9.18 10.39
C VAL A 748 36.56 -8.56 10.44
N MET A 749 35.68 -8.97 9.53
CA MET A 749 34.25 -8.64 9.59
C MET A 749 33.47 -9.77 10.27
N LEU A 750 32.74 -9.46 11.33
CA LEU A 750 31.92 -10.43 12.07
C LEU A 750 30.43 -10.17 11.85
N ILE A 751 29.67 -11.19 11.47
CA ILE A 751 28.24 -11.13 11.18
C ILE A 751 27.47 -12.14 12.02
N ASN A 752 26.48 -11.68 12.78
CA ASN A 752 25.58 -12.55 13.54
C ASN A 752 24.12 -12.25 13.22
N THR A 753 23.47 -13.19 12.54
CA THR A 753 22.03 -13.18 12.27
C THR A 753 21.30 -14.35 12.92
N SER A 754 21.97 -15.05 13.84
CA SER A 754 21.47 -16.28 14.44
C SER A 754 20.92 -16.04 15.84
N ARG A 755 21.79 -15.90 16.84
CA ARG A 755 21.39 -15.68 18.24
C ARG A 755 22.38 -14.76 18.95
N GLY A 756 21.87 -13.80 19.73
CA GLY A 756 22.69 -12.82 20.46
C GLY A 756 23.72 -13.48 21.39
N GLY A 757 23.28 -14.43 22.22
CA GLY A 757 24.14 -15.14 23.19
C GLY A 757 25.22 -16.06 22.60
N LEU A 758 25.45 -16.07 21.27
CA LEU A 758 26.66 -16.65 20.68
C LEU A 758 27.89 -15.75 20.89
N ILE A 759 27.66 -14.47 21.15
CA ILE A 759 28.69 -13.45 21.30
C ILE A 759 28.74 -12.97 22.74
N ASP A 760 29.94 -12.95 23.32
CA ASP A 760 30.24 -12.15 24.51
C ASP A 760 30.36 -10.68 24.08
N THR A 761 29.26 -9.94 24.23
CA THR A 761 29.12 -8.57 23.67
C THR A 761 30.17 -7.59 24.21
N PRO A 762 30.45 -7.52 25.53
CA PRO A 762 31.55 -6.70 26.05
C PRO A 762 32.90 -6.95 25.39
N ALA A 763 33.26 -8.22 25.13
CA ALA A 763 34.51 -8.55 24.46
C ALA A 763 34.55 -8.04 23.01
N VAL A 764 33.42 -8.10 22.31
CA VAL A 764 33.30 -7.59 20.93
C VAL A 764 33.37 -6.07 20.89
N VAL A 765 32.79 -5.35 21.85
CA VAL A 765 32.89 -3.88 21.92
C VAL A 765 34.36 -3.44 21.98
N GLU A 766 35.15 -4.07 22.85
CA GLU A 766 36.59 -3.76 22.98
C GLU A 766 37.39 -4.20 21.74
N ALA A 767 37.00 -5.30 21.10
CA ALA A 767 37.61 -5.76 19.85
C ALA A 767 37.34 -4.81 18.67
N VAL A 768 36.15 -4.19 18.61
CA VAL A 768 35.82 -3.19 17.59
C VAL A 768 36.58 -1.89 17.83
N LYS A 769 36.67 -1.44 19.09
CA LYS A 769 37.45 -0.25 19.47
C LYS A 769 38.94 -0.40 19.18
N SER A 770 39.51 -1.59 19.43
CA SER A 770 40.92 -1.87 19.13
C SER A 770 41.21 -2.09 17.63
N GLY A 771 40.18 -2.23 16.80
CA GLY A 771 40.31 -2.52 15.37
C GLY A 771 40.61 -3.99 15.05
N GLN A 772 40.64 -4.87 16.06
CA GLN A 772 40.76 -6.31 15.87
C GLN A 772 39.56 -6.83 15.07
N ILE A 773 38.35 -6.40 15.42
CA ILE A 773 37.16 -6.52 14.57
C ILE A 773 37.01 -5.22 13.78
N GLY A 774 37.20 -5.29 12.47
CA GLY A 774 37.16 -4.14 11.58
C GLY A 774 35.73 -3.68 11.29
N ALA A 775 34.77 -4.60 11.29
CA ALA A 775 33.36 -4.32 11.08
C ALA A 775 32.46 -5.37 11.76
N LEU A 776 31.33 -4.93 12.32
CA LEU A 776 30.39 -5.79 13.03
C LEU A 776 28.97 -5.60 12.49
N GLY A 777 28.33 -6.70 12.09
CA GLY A 777 26.93 -6.72 11.67
C GLY A 777 26.11 -7.60 12.59
N LEU A 778 25.14 -7.04 13.28
CA LEU A 778 24.26 -7.77 14.18
C LEU A 778 22.82 -7.62 13.73
N ASP A 779 22.11 -8.73 13.55
CA ASP A 779 20.64 -8.71 13.49
C ASP A 779 20.04 -9.11 14.85
N VAL A 780 20.83 -9.71 15.72
CA VAL A 780 20.41 -10.25 17.02
C VAL A 780 21.34 -9.77 18.12
N TYR A 781 20.80 -9.60 19.32
CA TYR A 781 21.54 -9.06 20.46
C TYR A 781 21.17 -9.79 21.75
N GLU A 782 22.12 -9.95 22.69
CA GLU A 782 21.90 -10.80 23.88
C GLU A 782 20.81 -10.25 24.81
N GLU A 783 20.74 -8.93 24.94
CA GLU A 783 19.75 -8.22 25.77
C GLU A 783 18.72 -7.50 24.88
N GLU A 784 18.28 -8.14 23.78
CA GLU A 784 17.32 -7.53 22.83
C GLU A 784 15.91 -7.33 23.39
N GLU A 785 15.61 -7.92 24.56
CA GLU A 785 14.30 -7.90 25.18
C GLU A 785 13.90 -6.49 25.64
N GLY A 786 12.72 -6.05 25.20
CA GLY A 786 12.19 -4.71 25.55
C GLY A 786 12.76 -3.58 24.70
N VAL A 787 13.72 -3.87 23.82
CA VAL A 787 14.31 -2.89 22.88
C VAL A 787 13.92 -3.20 21.44
N PHE A 788 14.18 -4.43 20.97
CA PHE A 788 13.91 -4.77 19.58
C PHE A 788 12.38 -4.87 19.35
N TYR A 789 11.94 -4.43 18.17
CA TYR A 789 10.52 -4.33 17.75
C TYR A 789 9.66 -3.28 18.47
N GLU A 790 10.24 -2.42 19.30
CA GLU A 790 9.55 -1.34 20.00
C GLU A 790 10.01 0.03 19.50
N ASP A 791 9.13 1.03 19.60
CA ASP A 791 9.46 2.43 19.32
C ASP A 791 9.90 3.11 20.63
N LEU A 792 11.21 3.32 20.75
CA LEU A 792 11.83 3.98 21.90
C LEU A 792 12.33 5.39 21.54
N SER A 793 11.84 6.01 20.47
CA SER A 793 12.29 7.34 20.02
C SER A 793 12.17 8.44 21.08
N GLU A 794 11.18 8.33 21.96
CA GLU A 794 10.90 9.28 23.06
C GLU A 794 11.41 8.79 24.44
N HIS A 795 12.08 7.63 24.51
CA HIS A 795 12.54 7.03 25.77
C HIS A 795 14.07 6.85 25.78
N PRO A 796 14.75 7.13 26.92
CA PRO A 796 16.18 6.86 27.02
C PRO A 796 16.45 5.36 26.94
N LEU A 797 17.40 4.97 26.08
CA LEU A 797 17.95 3.62 26.00
C LEU A 797 18.80 3.34 27.25
N ASN A 798 18.30 2.48 28.15
CA ASN A 798 18.96 2.12 29.41
C ASN A 798 19.93 0.93 29.28
N ASP A 799 20.45 0.68 28.07
CA ASP A 799 21.46 -0.35 27.79
C ASP A 799 22.75 0.34 27.31
N ASP A 800 23.69 0.49 28.24
CA ASP A 800 24.97 1.17 27.99
C ASP A 800 25.83 0.45 26.94
N VAL A 801 25.69 -0.87 26.80
CA VAL A 801 26.47 -1.67 25.85
C VAL A 801 25.92 -1.47 24.44
N LEU A 802 24.59 -1.52 24.28
CA LEU A 802 23.93 -1.25 23.01
C LEU A 802 24.16 0.21 22.56
N VAL A 803 24.08 1.18 23.47
CA VAL A 803 24.39 2.58 23.18
C VAL A 803 25.83 2.73 22.67
N GLN A 804 26.80 2.06 23.32
CA GLN A 804 28.20 2.07 22.84
C GLN A 804 28.32 1.48 21.44
N LEU A 805 27.65 0.36 21.15
CA LEU A 805 27.68 -0.26 19.83
C LEU A 805 27.09 0.65 18.75
N LEU A 806 25.96 1.32 19.03
CA LEU A 806 25.30 2.22 18.07
C LEU A 806 26.14 3.47 17.74
N MET A 807 27.04 3.88 18.64
CA MET A 807 27.95 5.01 18.42
C MET A 807 29.18 4.65 17.58
N LEU A 808 29.47 3.36 17.37
CA LEU A 808 30.64 2.91 16.62
C LEU A 808 30.36 2.93 15.10
N PRO A 809 31.17 3.65 14.29
CA PRO A 809 30.87 3.91 12.87
C PRO A 809 31.07 2.70 11.94
N ASN A 810 31.60 1.59 12.46
CA ASN A 810 31.84 0.33 11.79
C ASN A 810 30.94 -0.80 12.31
N VAL A 811 29.88 -0.44 13.05
CA VAL A 811 28.86 -1.35 13.55
C VAL A 811 27.54 -1.04 12.86
N VAL A 812 26.83 -2.08 12.42
CA VAL A 812 25.45 -1.98 11.93
C VAL A 812 24.61 -2.99 12.70
N ILE A 813 23.54 -2.51 13.32
CA ILE A 813 22.58 -3.33 14.06
C ILE A 813 21.22 -3.20 13.40
N THR A 814 20.56 -4.32 13.11
CA THR A 814 19.16 -4.40 12.69
C THR A 814 18.35 -5.10 13.77
N SER A 815 17.07 -4.74 13.90
CA SER A 815 16.21 -5.16 15.01
C SER A 815 15.60 -6.56 14.78
N HIS A 816 16.44 -7.58 14.59
CA HIS A 816 16.03 -8.96 14.30
C HIS A 816 15.14 -9.05 13.04
N GLN A 817 15.53 -8.24 12.05
CA GLN A 817 14.83 -7.98 10.80
C GLN A 817 15.08 -9.09 9.75
N ALA A 818 16.09 -9.95 9.91
CA ALA A 818 16.52 -10.86 8.84
C ALA A 818 15.42 -11.79 8.30
N PHE A 819 14.42 -12.12 9.12
CA PHE A 819 13.27 -12.91 8.67
C PHE A 819 12.19 -12.08 7.97
N PHE A 820 12.17 -10.76 8.14
CA PHE A 820 11.03 -9.87 7.84
C PHE A 820 10.89 -9.58 6.34
N THR A 821 10.53 -10.62 5.60
CA THR A 821 10.17 -10.57 4.18
C THR A 821 8.71 -10.98 4.01
N ARG A 822 8.07 -10.51 2.93
CA ARG A 822 6.70 -10.88 2.62
C ARG A 822 6.51 -12.40 2.54
N ASP A 823 7.46 -13.11 1.96
CA ASP A 823 7.38 -14.56 1.77
C ASP A 823 7.52 -15.31 3.09
N ALA A 824 8.45 -14.88 3.96
CA ALA A 824 8.62 -15.46 5.29
C ALA A 824 7.42 -15.23 6.19
N VAL A 825 6.90 -14.01 6.28
CA VAL A 825 5.73 -13.68 7.12
C VAL A 825 4.47 -14.42 6.61
N LEU A 826 4.31 -14.53 5.29
CA LEU A 826 3.24 -15.33 4.69
C LEU A 826 3.38 -16.82 5.04
N SER A 827 4.58 -17.39 4.94
CA SER A 827 4.84 -18.79 5.31
C SER A 827 4.60 -19.03 6.80
N ILE A 828 5.00 -18.09 7.68
CA ILE A 828 4.74 -18.17 9.12
C ILE A 828 3.24 -18.23 9.39
N ALA A 829 2.50 -17.24 8.88
CA ALA A 829 1.05 -17.18 9.09
C ALA A 829 0.33 -18.39 8.52
N GLN A 830 0.73 -18.85 7.32
CA GLN A 830 0.16 -20.04 6.70
C GLN A 830 0.41 -21.31 7.54
N THR A 831 1.66 -21.59 7.91
CA THR A 831 2.00 -22.78 8.70
C THR A 831 1.37 -22.74 10.09
N THR A 832 1.30 -21.57 10.72
CA THR A 832 0.59 -21.41 12.00
C THR A 832 -0.90 -21.72 11.86
N LEU A 833 -1.57 -21.19 10.83
CA LEU A 833 -3.00 -21.48 10.56
C LEU A 833 -3.25 -22.96 10.22
N GLU A 834 -2.34 -23.57 9.45
CA GLU A 834 -2.39 -25.01 9.13
C GLU A 834 -2.24 -25.85 10.41
N ASN A 835 -1.29 -25.53 11.28
CA ASN A 835 -1.15 -26.19 12.59
C ASN A 835 -2.43 -26.07 13.44
N LEU A 836 -3.04 -24.89 13.47
CA LEU A 836 -4.31 -24.67 14.19
C LEU A 836 -5.45 -25.52 13.60
N THR A 837 -5.53 -25.61 12.26
CA THR A 837 -6.55 -26.43 11.57
C THR A 837 -6.31 -27.93 11.76
N GLU A 838 -5.06 -28.40 11.70
CA GLU A 838 -4.70 -29.81 11.96
C GLU A 838 -5.05 -30.21 13.40
N PHE A 839 -4.69 -29.37 14.38
CA PHE A 839 -5.05 -29.61 15.77
C PHE A 839 -6.55 -29.73 15.97
N GLN A 840 -7.31 -28.82 15.37
CA GLN A 840 -8.76 -28.84 15.49
C GLN A 840 -9.39 -30.10 14.90
N ALA A 841 -8.85 -30.60 13.78
CA ALA A 841 -9.38 -31.76 13.09
C ALA A 841 -8.98 -33.09 13.74
N GLN A 842 -7.76 -33.21 14.27
CA GLN A 842 -7.16 -34.49 14.66
C GLN A 842 -6.61 -34.54 16.10
N GLY A 843 -6.50 -33.39 16.79
CA GLY A 843 -5.86 -33.27 18.11
C GLY A 843 -4.34 -33.43 18.09
N VAL A 844 -3.73 -33.65 16.92
CA VAL A 844 -2.29 -33.83 16.70
C VAL A 844 -1.86 -32.98 15.51
N CYS A 845 -0.66 -32.42 15.56
CA CYS A 845 -0.12 -31.53 14.51
C CYS A 845 1.18 -32.06 13.94
N THR A 846 1.40 -31.82 12.66
CA THR A 846 2.63 -32.20 11.95
C THR A 846 3.88 -31.55 12.57
N HIS A 847 3.75 -30.33 13.09
CA HIS A 847 4.87 -29.54 13.63
C HIS A 847 4.91 -29.47 15.16
N ALA A 848 4.42 -30.52 15.85
CA ALA A 848 4.49 -30.60 17.30
C ALA A 848 5.95 -30.66 17.81
N VAL A 849 6.25 -29.87 18.84
CA VAL A 849 7.52 -29.90 19.56
C VAL A 849 7.50 -31.12 20.49
N LYS A 850 8.45 -32.05 20.28
CA LYS A 850 8.61 -33.22 21.15
C LYS A 850 9.53 -32.86 22.31
N LEU A 851 9.20 -33.37 23.50
CA LEU A 851 10.16 -33.38 24.60
C LEU A 851 11.39 -34.20 24.18
N PRO A 852 12.60 -33.68 24.41
CA PRO A 852 13.84 -34.41 24.15
C PRO A 852 13.97 -35.65 25.04
#